data_AF-A0A1W0XAC2-F1
#
_entry.id   AF-A0A1W0XAC2-F1
#
_cell.length_a   1.000
_cell.length_b   1.000
_cell.length_c   1.000
_cell.angle_alpha   90.00
_cell.angle_beta   90.00
_cell.angle_gamma   90.00
#
_symmetry.space_group_name_H-M   'P 1'
#
loop_
_entity.id
_entity.type
_entity.pdbx_description
1 polymer ?
#
loop_
_entity_poly.entity_id
_entity_poly.type
_entity_poly.pdbx_seq_one_letter_code
_entity_poly.pdbx_strand_id
1 'polypeptide(L)'
;MCTVNKFGILNRLVTLSPKTPRNPIFTFIFLEKVDFTLEFLAGFRRVEERKKRASRILFIPTAIMVKDQLTQMKRLSLHGDPADQEEENWSNQMFVVKRDGKKELVHYDKITRRIQKLCVGLSKEFVDPSVITKRVVEGMASAMTTRQLDNLAAETSAALTVRHPDYATLAARIAVTNLHKETLDKFSEVTQVMYDYVNPKTGQKSPMVSQEFYTVVMKNAERLNAAIDYDRDLTYSYFGFKTLERSYLLRAAGKVVERPQHMLMRVAVGIHGADIDAAIETYDCLSMRWFTHASPTLFNAGTPKPQLSSCFLLTMKDDSIDGIYDTLKQCAMISKSAGGVGLNVHCIRAKGTYIAGTNGTSNGLLPMLRVFNSTARYVDQGGNKRPGAFAIYLEPWHADVFDFLDLRKNTGVEEQRARDLFYALWVPDLFMRRVEKSEDWCLMCPHESPGLADVWGEEFDALYTKYEQEGRYKKKIKAQLLWHAIITSQSETGNPYMVYKDHSNRKSNQQNLGTIKCSNLCTEIIEYSSPEETAVCNLASIALNMFVTEKRTFDFAKLKEITKIVTRNLNKVIDINYYPTPEAKRSNFRHRPMGIGVQGLADAFILMRFPFDSKEAMQLNKQIFETIYYGALESSCESAEKDGPYETYAGSPVSKGILQYDMWKDVNGNPIVPSSLHDWAALKAKIAKFGVRNSLLLAPMPTASTAQILGNNESVEAYNSNIFIRRVLSGEFQVVNQHLYNDLTELGIWNDNMRNEIIGLGGSVQRVNGIPDDIKKLYRTVWEIPQRAIIQMAADRGAFICQSQSLNIHIAEPDFGKLTSMHFHGWRLGLKTGMYYLRTKPAANAIQFTVDKEKIKANIAAANEKATAVQKATAAEKLACSLQNKDECMMCSG
;
A
#
# COMPACT_ATOMS: atom_id res chain seq x y z
N MET A 1 43.03 50.68 28.65
CA MET A 1 42.67 50.80 30.08
C MET A 1 41.81 52.01 30.24
N CYS A 2 40.48 51.83 30.34
CA CYS A 2 39.41 52.83 30.23
C CYS A 2 38.14 52.04 29.82
N THR A 3 36.87 52.34 30.09
CA THR A 3 36.13 53.38 30.83
C THR A 3 34.63 53.11 30.56
N VAL A 4 33.78 53.23 31.59
CA VAL A 4 32.61 54.14 31.62
C VAL A 4 31.28 53.83 30.88
N ASN A 5 30.18 54.17 31.60
CA ASN A 5 28.82 54.60 31.20
C ASN A 5 27.79 53.53 30.78
N LYS A 6 26.47 53.66 31.03
CA LYS A 6 25.54 54.62 31.68
C LYS A 6 24.18 53.87 31.75
N PHE A 7 23.42 53.85 32.85
CA PHE A 7 22.42 54.84 33.30
C PHE A 7 21.27 55.18 32.33
N GLY A 8 20.01 55.12 32.81
CA GLY A 8 18.84 55.82 32.23
C GLY A 8 17.50 55.09 32.39
N ILE A 9 16.71 55.23 33.48
CA ILE A 9 15.69 56.29 33.79
C ILE A 9 14.37 56.06 32.98
N LEU A 10 13.12 56.05 33.47
CA LEU A 10 12.29 56.77 34.47
C LEU A 10 11.31 55.76 35.17
N ASN A 11 10.84 55.80 36.43
CA ASN A 11 10.56 56.79 37.48
C ASN A 11 9.14 57.45 37.48
N ARG A 12 8.51 57.46 38.68
CA ARG A 12 7.28 58.15 39.19
C ARG A 12 5.95 57.37 39.08
N LEU A 13 5.08 57.28 40.09
CA LEU A 13 4.76 58.20 41.19
C LEU A 13 4.22 57.48 42.45
N VAL A 14 4.54 58.07 43.61
CA VAL A 14 4.05 57.79 44.97
C VAL A 14 2.75 58.56 45.23
N THR A 15 1.79 58.00 45.98
CA THR A 15 1.04 58.71 47.04
C THR A 15 0.23 57.76 47.94
N LEU A 16 0.27 58.08 49.23
CA LEU A 16 -0.20 57.34 50.41
C LEU A 16 -1.68 57.63 50.72
N SER A 17 -2.39 56.66 51.31
CA SER A 17 -3.30 56.90 52.46
C SER A 17 -3.63 55.59 53.21
N PRO A 18 -3.76 55.59 54.56
CA PRO A 18 -3.66 54.39 55.40
C PRO A 18 -5.00 53.94 56.02
N LYS A 19 -5.10 52.64 56.34
CA LYS A 19 -5.59 52.11 57.64
C LYS A 19 -5.53 50.56 57.66
N THR A 20 -4.77 50.07 58.63
CA THR A 20 -4.51 48.69 59.08
C THR A 20 -5.72 48.12 59.88
N PRO A 21 -5.71 46.88 60.46
CA PRO A 21 -4.64 45.85 60.53
C PRO A 21 -5.08 44.38 60.29
N ARG A 22 -4.15 43.54 59.80
CA ARG A 22 -3.53 42.41 60.54
C ARG A 22 -2.64 41.59 59.59
N ASN A 23 -1.35 41.63 59.89
CA ASN A 23 -0.23 40.80 59.41
C ASN A 23 -0.08 39.55 60.33
N PRO A 24 0.88 38.61 60.14
CA PRO A 24 1.75 38.34 58.98
C PRO A 24 1.82 36.83 58.58
N ILE A 25 2.05 36.46 57.31
CA ILE A 25 3.33 36.26 56.56
C ILE A 25 4.35 35.27 57.18
N PHE A 26 4.69 34.18 56.48
CA PHE A 26 5.95 33.97 55.69
C PHE A 26 6.21 32.45 55.46
N THR A 27 6.76 31.89 54.38
CA THR A 27 6.96 32.14 52.93
C THR A 27 7.68 30.91 52.34
N PHE A 28 7.76 30.83 51.00
CA PHE A 28 8.82 30.21 50.18
C PHE A 28 8.69 28.68 49.98
N ILE A 29 8.63 28.09 48.77
CA ILE A 29 9.44 28.28 47.54
C ILE A 29 8.74 27.72 46.27
N PHE A 30 9.23 28.24 45.14
CA PHE A 30 9.01 28.03 43.71
C PHE A 30 9.07 26.60 43.11
N LEU A 31 8.26 26.45 42.04
CA LEU A 31 8.47 25.90 40.68
C LEU A 31 9.01 24.47 40.40
N GLU A 32 8.27 23.87 39.44
CA GLU A 32 8.65 23.03 38.29
C GLU A 32 8.82 21.49 38.42
N LYS A 33 7.70 20.81 38.15
CA LYS A 33 7.39 19.97 36.95
C LYS A 33 8.37 18.89 36.45
N VAL A 34 7.78 17.68 36.33
CA VAL A 34 7.84 16.70 35.21
C VAL A 34 8.78 15.49 35.33
N ASP A 35 8.13 14.32 35.31
CA ASP A 35 8.46 12.97 34.81
C ASP A 35 9.87 12.39 34.95
N PHE A 36 9.97 11.15 35.43
CA PHE A 36 10.52 10.03 34.63
C PHE A 36 10.30 8.69 35.35
N THR A 37 9.56 7.79 34.72
CA THR A 37 9.45 6.37 35.12
C THR A 37 10.30 5.56 34.16
N LEU A 38 11.51 5.17 34.56
CA LEU A 38 12.35 4.20 33.83
C LEU A 38 13.49 3.69 34.73
N GLU A 39 13.19 2.98 35.81
CA GLU A 39 14.21 2.22 36.56
C GLU A 39 13.61 1.08 37.42
N PHE A 40 12.81 0.20 36.81
CA PHE A 40 12.21 -0.96 37.49
C PHE A 40 12.84 -2.31 37.11
N LEU A 41 14.06 -2.33 36.56
CA LEU A 41 14.72 -3.56 36.08
C LEU A 41 16.17 -3.79 36.55
N ALA A 42 16.57 -3.25 37.72
CA ALA A 42 17.87 -3.60 38.31
C ALA A 42 17.86 -3.50 39.84
N GLY A 43 17.21 -4.45 40.53
CA GLY A 43 17.20 -4.42 42.00
C GLY A 43 16.85 -5.71 42.75
N PHE A 44 16.65 -6.84 42.07
CA PHE A 44 16.18 -8.08 42.70
C PHE A 44 17.26 -9.16 42.93
N ARG A 45 18.54 -8.76 42.99
CA ARG A 45 19.65 -9.66 43.39
C ARG A 45 20.58 -8.97 44.39
N ARG A 46 20.09 -8.66 45.61
CA ARG A 46 20.97 -8.27 46.74
C ARG A 46 20.31 -8.19 48.14
N VAL A 47 19.28 -8.99 48.42
CA VAL A 47 18.66 -9.03 49.78
C VAL A 47 18.68 -10.44 50.41
N GLU A 48 19.13 -11.46 49.67
CA GLU A 48 19.20 -12.84 50.18
C GLU A 48 20.41 -13.14 51.10
N GLU A 49 21.35 -12.22 51.29
CA GLU A 49 22.58 -12.48 52.08
C GLU A 49 22.65 -11.80 53.46
N ARG A 50 21.63 -11.05 53.90
CA ARG A 50 21.66 -10.37 55.23
C ARG A 50 20.79 -11.01 56.31
N LYS A 51 20.31 -12.24 56.13
CA LYS A 51 19.58 -13.02 57.16
C LYS A 51 20.43 -14.07 57.91
N LYS A 52 21.76 -14.03 57.79
CA LYS A 52 22.68 -14.86 58.59
C LYS A 52 23.61 -13.99 59.45
N ARG A 53 23.19 -13.64 60.67
CA ARG A 53 24.02 -13.54 61.90
C ARG A 53 23.25 -12.93 63.09
N ALA A 54 23.41 -13.57 64.25
CA ALA A 54 23.18 -13.10 65.64
C ALA A 54 21.70 -12.99 66.11
N SER A 55 21.12 -14.01 66.78
CA SER A 55 21.22 -14.43 68.22
C SER A 55 20.14 -13.77 69.10
N ARG A 56 19.01 -14.43 69.46
CA ARG A 56 18.71 -15.44 70.54
C ARG A 56 18.74 -14.90 71.99
N ILE A 57 17.70 -15.31 72.77
CA ILE A 57 17.44 -15.33 74.24
C ILE A 57 16.40 -14.27 74.69
N LEU A 58 15.23 -14.51 75.34
CA LEU A 58 14.65 -15.64 76.12
C LEU A 58 13.07 -15.58 76.20
N PHE A 59 12.38 -16.73 75.96
CA PHE A 59 11.13 -17.34 76.54
C PHE A 59 9.70 -16.68 76.60
N ILE A 60 8.82 -17.08 75.64
CA ILE A 60 7.61 -17.99 75.67
C ILE A 60 6.97 -18.29 77.07
N PRO A 61 5.60 -18.23 77.31
CA PRO A 61 4.61 -19.18 76.75
C PRO A 61 3.12 -18.73 76.63
N THR A 62 2.55 -18.65 75.41
CA THR A 62 1.06 -18.75 75.22
C THR A 62 0.59 -19.16 73.82
N ALA A 63 1.45 -19.20 72.79
CA ALA A 63 1.00 -19.38 71.40
C ALA A 63 1.07 -20.82 70.84
N ILE A 64 1.61 -21.79 71.58
CA ILE A 64 1.87 -23.15 71.04
C ILE A 64 0.77 -24.16 71.44
N MET A 65 0.05 -23.97 72.55
CA MET A 65 -1.02 -24.90 72.95
C MET A 65 -2.33 -24.76 72.15
N VAL A 66 -2.59 -23.60 71.54
CA VAL A 66 -3.83 -23.39 70.74
C VAL A 66 -3.69 -23.96 69.32
N LYS A 67 -2.45 -24.09 68.81
CA LYS A 67 -2.22 -24.54 67.43
C LYS A 67 -2.32 -26.06 67.28
N ASP A 68 -1.93 -26.83 68.29
CA ASP A 68 -1.99 -28.30 68.24
C ASP A 68 -3.42 -28.84 68.46
N GLN A 69 -4.24 -28.19 69.31
CA GLN A 69 -5.64 -28.60 69.47
C GLN A 69 -6.52 -28.29 68.24
N LEU A 70 -6.27 -27.17 67.54
CA LEU A 70 -6.96 -26.84 66.28
C LEU A 70 -6.54 -27.74 65.11
N THR A 71 -5.30 -28.25 65.12
CA THR A 71 -4.79 -29.14 64.06
C THR A 71 -5.29 -30.58 64.25
N GLN A 72 -5.52 -31.02 65.49
CA GLN A 72 -6.17 -32.31 65.78
C GLN A 72 -7.68 -32.31 65.51
N MET A 73 -8.39 -31.19 65.74
CA MET A 73 -9.82 -31.08 65.37
C MET A 73 -10.07 -30.99 63.85
N LYS A 74 -9.13 -30.44 63.07
CA LYS A 74 -9.23 -30.39 61.59
C LYS A 74 -8.93 -31.72 60.88
N ARG A 75 -8.33 -32.70 61.54
CA ARG A 75 -8.06 -34.04 60.96
C ARG A 75 -9.18 -35.06 61.18
N LEU A 76 -10.25 -34.69 61.90
CA LEU A 76 -11.38 -35.55 62.21
C LEU A 76 -12.70 -35.17 61.51
N SER A 77 -12.71 -34.18 60.63
CA SER A 77 -13.79 -33.96 59.65
C SER A 77 -13.35 -34.40 58.25
N LEU A 78 -12.97 -35.67 58.11
CA LEU A 78 -12.95 -36.33 56.81
C LEU A 78 -14.41 -36.52 56.41
N HIS A 79 -14.94 -35.61 55.60
CA HIS A 79 -15.96 -35.78 54.55
C HIS A 79 -16.10 -34.40 53.90
N GLY A 80 -15.10 -34.05 53.08
CA GLY A 80 -15.13 -32.84 52.26
C GLY A 80 -16.14 -32.97 51.13
N ASP A 81 -16.80 -31.87 50.81
CA ASP A 81 -17.78 -31.71 49.73
C ASP A 81 -17.15 -32.14 48.38
N PRO A 82 -17.85 -32.86 47.48
CA PRO A 82 -17.27 -33.29 46.20
C PRO A 82 -16.74 -32.14 45.34
N ALA A 83 -17.25 -30.92 45.54
CA ALA A 83 -16.80 -29.72 44.84
C ALA A 83 -15.37 -29.29 45.23
N ASP A 84 -14.97 -29.47 46.50
CA ASP A 84 -13.63 -29.11 46.98
C ASP A 84 -12.57 -30.13 46.51
N GLN A 85 -12.97 -31.39 46.30
CA GLN A 85 -12.11 -32.42 45.70
C GLN A 85 -11.93 -32.26 44.18
N GLU A 86 -12.93 -31.71 43.47
CA GLU A 86 -12.76 -31.35 42.06
C GLU A 86 -11.76 -30.19 41.90
N GLU A 87 -11.82 -29.14 42.72
CA GLU A 87 -10.87 -28.01 42.63
C GLU A 87 -9.42 -28.40 42.95
N GLU A 88 -9.18 -29.29 43.93
CA GLU A 88 -7.83 -29.81 44.22
C GLU A 88 -7.26 -30.68 43.08
N ASN A 89 -8.11 -31.42 42.34
CA ASN A 89 -7.67 -32.29 41.23
C ASN A 89 -7.15 -31.53 39.99
N TRP A 90 -7.67 -30.32 39.73
CA TRP A 90 -7.19 -29.48 38.61
C TRP A 90 -5.88 -28.73 38.94
N SER A 91 -5.46 -28.68 40.21
CA SER A 91 -4.27 -27.94 40.64
C SER A 91 -2.95 -28.53 40.09
N ASN A 92 -2.94 -29.82 39.74
CA ASN A 92 -1.76 -30.55 39.25
C ASN A 92 -1.83 -31.01 37.77
N GLN A 93 -2.93 -30.73 37.04
CA GLN A 93 -3.12 -31.21 35.66
C GLN A 93 -3.35 -30.04 34.69
N MET A 94 -2.68 -30.07 33.53
CA MET A 94 -2.89 -29.06 32.49
C MET A 94 -4.27 -29.21 31.85
N PHE A 95 -5.06 -28.14 31.86
CA PHE A 95 -6.40 -28.09 31.29
C PHE A 95 -6.60 -26.86 30.39
N VAL A 96 -7.55 -26.98 29.46
CA VAL A 96 -8.04 -25.89 28.61
C VAL A 96 -9.48 -25.56 28.92
N VAL A 97 -9.86 -24.30 28.71
CA VAL A 97 -11.24 -23.83 28.83
C VAL A 97 -11.87 -23.79 27.45
N LYS A 98 -12.90 -24.62 27.23
CA LYS A 98 -13.67 -24.66 25.98
C LYS A 98 -14.47 -23.37 25.78
N ARG A 99 -14.96 -23.16 24.55
CA ARG A 99 -15.80 -22.00 24.21
C ARG A 99 -17.14 -21.96 24.96
N ASP A 100 -17.65 -23.10 25.40
CA ASP A 100 -18.84 -23.21 26.25
C ASP A 100 -18.52 -23.01 27.75
N GLY A 101 -17.28 -22.68 28.10
CA GLY A 101 -16.81 -22.45 29.47
C GLY A 101 -16.39 -23.72 30.20
N LYS A 102 -16.59 -24.92 29.64
CA LYS A 102 -16.22 -26.18 30.30
C LYS A 102 -14.70 -26.37 30.32
N LYS A 103 -14.16 -26.81 31.45
CA LYS A 103 -12.76 -27.24 31.57
C LYS A 103 -12.61 -28.64 30.95
N GLU A 104 -11.55 -28.85 30.19
CA GLU A 104 -11.19 -30.16 29.63
C GLU A 104 -9.69 -30.37 29.77
N LEU A 105 -9.27 -31.59 30.12
CA LEU A 105 -7.87 -31.96 30.17
C LEU A 105 -7.22 -31.87 28.78
N VAL A 106 -5.94 -31.49 28.76
CA VAL A 106 -5.21 -31.36 27.50
C VAL A 106 -4.87 -32.75 26.97
N HIS A 107 -5.54 -33.15 25.89
CA HIS A 107 -5.26 -34.39 25.19
C HIS A 107 -4.43 -34.12 23.93
N TYR A 108 -3.18 -34.57 23.94
CA TYR A 108 -2.24 -34.44 22.82
C TYR A 108 -2.87 -34.93 21.50
N ASP A 109 -3.40 -36.16 21.49
CA ASP A 109 -4.03 -36.76 20.29
C ASP A 109 -5.21 -35.95 19.76
N LYS A 110 -5.95 -35.25 20.62
CA LYS A 110 -7.10 -34.45 20.19
C LYS A 110 -6.65 -33.21 19.42
N ILE A 111 -5.56 -32.58 19.86
CA ILE A 111 -4.94 -31.44 19.17
C ILE A 111 -4.34 -31.92 17.85
N THR A 112 -3.56 -33.00 17.87
CA THR A 112 -2.95 -33.58 16.66
C THR A 112 -4.01 -33.96 15.62
N ARG A 113 -5.07 -34.69 16.02
CA ARG A 113 -6.17 -35.06 15.10
C ARG A 113 -6.85 -33.85 14.49
N ARG A 114 -7.00 -32.76 15.25
CA ARG A 114 -7.59 -31.51 14.72
C ARG A 114 -6.69 -30.92 13.63
N ILE A 115 -5.39 -30.79 13.90
CA ILE A 115 -4.44 -30.23 12.94
C ILE A 115 -4.33 -31.14 11.71
N GLN A 116 -4.29 -32.45 11.90
CA GLN A 116 -4.24 -33.45 10.83
C GLN A 116 -5.40 -33.30 9.83
N LYS A 117 -6.62 -33.03 10.30
CA LYS A 117 -7.78 -32.79 9.44
C LYS A 117 -7.62 -31.57 8.52
N LEU A 118 -6.77 -30.61 8.90
CA LEU A 118 -6.51 -29.41 8.12
C LEU A 118 -5.31 -29.57 7.16
N CYS A 119 -4.60 -30.68 7.22
CA CYS A 119 -3.46 -31.00 6.36
C CYS A 119 -3.86 -31.67 5.02
N VAL A 120 -5.15 -31.70 4.66
CA VAL A 120 -5.60 -32.31 3.41
C VAL A 120 -4.97 -31.60 2.20
N GLY A 121 -4.32 -32.37 1.33
CA GLY A 121 -3.64 -31.84 0.13
C GLY A 121 -2.31 -31.12 0.42
N LEU A 122 -1.83 -31.09 1.67
CA LEU A 122 -0.50 -30.59 2.01
C LEU A 122 0.53 -31.73 1.92
N SER A 123 1.81 -31.38 1.70
CA SER A 123 2.89 -32.35 1.63
C SER A 123 3.05 -33.12 2.95
N LYS A 124 2.82 -34.43 2.89
CA LYS A 124 2.96 -35.34 4.03
C LYS A 124 4.42 -35.54 4.46
N GLU A 125 5.37 -35.26 3.58
CA GLU A 125 6.80 -35.39 3.85
C GLU A 125 7.31 -34.24 4.73
N PHE A 126 6.80 -33.03 4.51
CA PHE A 126 7.31 -31.82 5.17
C PHE A 126 6.41 -31.29 6.29
N VAL A 127 5.09 -31.53 6.22
CA VAL A 127 4.13 -31.06 7.22
C VAL A 127 3.81 -32.18 8.22
N ASP A 128 4.34 -32.08 9.43
CA ASP A 128 4.05 -32.99 10.54
C ASP A 128 3.21 -32.30 11.63
N PRO A 129 1.92 -32.66 11.76
CA PRO A 129 1.03 -32.14 12.81
C PRO A 129 1.52 -32.41 14.23
N SER A 130 2.29 -33.46 14.45
CA SER A 130 2.84 -33.84 15.76
C SER A 130 3.90 -32.82 16.21
N VAL A 131 4.73 -32.33 15.29
CA VAL A 131 5.72 -31.28 15.58
C VAL A 131 5.04 -29.99 16.03
N ILE A 132 3.95 -29.61 15.36
CA ILE A 132 3.16 -28.43 15.76
C ILE A 132 2.55 -28.67 17.14
N THR A 133 1.91 -29.82 17.34
CA THR A 133 1.24 -30.13 18.61
C THR A 133 2.22 -30.11 19.78
N LYS A 134 3.42 -30.69 19.61
CA LYS A 134 4.48 -30.65 20.61
C LYS A 134 4.83 -29.22 21.02
N ARG A 135 5.12 -28.35 20.04
CA ARG A 135 5.47 -26.94 20.28
C ARG A 135 4.33 -26.15 20.92
N VAL A 136 3.09 -26.43 20.51
CA VAL A 136 1.90 -25.78 21.07
C VAL A 136 1.72 -26.17 22.54
N VAL A 137 1.88 -27.46 22.88
CA VAL A 137 1.79 -27.95 24.26
C VAL A 137 2.94 -27.40 25.12
N GLU A 138 4.15 -27.29 24.59
CA GLU A 138 5.30 -26.66 25.27
C GLU A 138 5.08 -25.16 25.54
N GLY A 139 4.38 -24.46 24.64
CA GLY A 139 4.08 -23.03 24.78
C GLY A 139 2.77 -22.71 25.52
N MET A 140 2.06 -23.73 26.03
CA MET A 140 0.75 -23.57 26.64
C MET A 140 0.85 -23.25 28.14
N ALA A 141 0.12 -22.23 28.58
CA ALA A 141 -0.13 -21.97 30.00
C ALA A 141 -1.35 -22.76 30.51
N SER A 142 -1.36 -23.12 31.80
CA SER A 142 -2.55 -23.73 32.42
C SER A 142 -3.77 -22.81 32.34
N ALA A 143 -4.96 -23.37 32.16
CA ALA A 143 -6.23 -22.65 31.98
C ALA A 143 -6.35 -21.83 30.68
N MET A 144 -5.52 -22.10 29.66
CA MET A 144 -5.64 -21.46 28.34
C MET A 144 -6.99 -21.79 27.68
N THR A 145 -7.63 -20.81 27.05
CA THR A 145 -8.88 -21.07 26.30
C THR A 145 -8.60 -21.83 25.00
N THR A 146 -9.54 -22.63 24.51
CA THR A 146 -9.40 -23.31 23.20
C THR A 146 -9.21 -22.33 22.03
N ARG A 147 -9.64 -21.07 22.20
CA ARG A 147 -9.40 -19.97 21.25
C ARG A 147 -7.92 -19.58 21.23
N GLN A 148 -7.33 -19.35 22.40
CA GLN A 148 -5.91 -19.03 22.52
C GLN A 148 -5.04 -20.18 22.03
N LEU A 149 -5.45 -21.43 22.28
CA LEU A 149 -4.79 -22.62 21.78
C LEU A 149 -4.75 -22.65 20.25
N ASP A 150 -5.88 -22.38 19.58
CA ASP A 150 -5.95 -22.35 18.11
C ASP A 150 -5.11 -21.21 17.53
N ASN A 151 -5.09 -20.04 18.17
CA ASN A 151 -4.24 -18.92 17.76
C ASN A 151 -2.75 -19.28 17.89
N LEU A 152 -2.34 -19.89 19.00
CA LEU A 152 -0.98 -20.34 19.21
C LEU A 152 -0.58 -21.41 18.18
N ALA A 153 -1.49 -22.34 17.84
CA ALA A 153 -1.25 -23.33 16.81
C ALA A 153 -1.08 -22.72 15.41
N ALA A 154 -1.89 -21.71 15.07
CA ALA A 154 -1.75 -20.97 13.82
C ALA A 154 -0.42 -20.20 13.75
N GLU A 155 -0.03 -19.52 14.84
CA GLU A 155 1.23 -18.76 14.92
C GLU A 155 2.46 -19.68 14.86
N THR A 156 2.40 -20.80 15.58
CA THR A 156 3.46 -21.83 15.55
C THR A 156 3.61 -22.41 14.15
N SER A 157 2.49 -22.66 13.47
CA SER A 157 2.50 -23.12 12.07
C SER A 157 3.08 -22.03 11.15
N ALA A 158 2.68 -20.77 11.31
CA ALA A 158 3.19 -19.66 10.50
C ALA A 158 4.71 -19.48 10.66
N ALA A 159 5.26 -19.67 11.87
CA ALA A 159 6.70 -19.64 12.11
C ALA A 159 7.47 -20.77 11.40
N LEU A 160 6.80 -21.88 11.09
CA LEU A 160 7.36 -23.01 10.35
C LEU A 160 7.30 -22.85 8.82
N THR A 161 6.71 -21.76 8.31
CA THR A 161 6.72 -21.42 6.85
C THR A 161 8.14 -21.42 6.28
N VAL A 162 9.12 -21.02 7.10
CA VAL A 162 10.55 -20.99 6.75
C VAL A 162 11.12 -22.38 6.45
N ARG A 163 10.47 -23.45 6.95
CA ARG A 163 10.81 -24.84 6.62
C ARG A 163 10.09 -25.31 5.36
N HIS A 164 8.77 -25.13 5.32
CA HIS A 164 7.95 -25.48 4.16
C HIS A 164 6.73 -24.54 4.05
N PRO A 165 6.39 -24.07 2.85
CA PRO A 165 5.32 -23.12 2.62
C PRO A 165 3.94 -23.64 2.96
N ASP A 166 3.69 -24.94 2.84
CA ASP A 166 2.41 -25.53 3.26
C ASP A 166 2.08 -25.26 4.73
N TYR A 167 3.07 -24.97 5.58
CA TYR A 167 2.80 -24.51 6.94
C TYR A 167 2.09 -23.16 6.97
N ALA A 168 2.27 -22.28 5.98
CA ALA A 168 1.51 -21.04 5.84
C ALA A 168 0.04 -21.33 5.47
N THR A 169 -0.20 -22.31 4.59
CA THR A 169 -1.55 -22.78 4.25
C THR A 169 -2.22 -23.41 5.47
N LEU A 170 -1.51 -24.27 6.20
CA LEU A 170 -2.00 -24.88 7.44
C LEU A 170 -2.30 -23.83 8.51
N ALA A 171 -1.41 -22.86 8.70
CA ALA A 171 -1.61 -21.74 9.62
C ALA A 171 -2.87 -20.95 9.29
N ALA A 172 -3.10 -20.68 8.00
CA ALA A 172 -4.31 -20.02 7.52
C ALA A 172 -5.56 -20.84 7.84
N ARG A 173 -5.56 -22.14 7.51
CA ARG A 173 -6.69 -23.04 7.77
C ARG A 173 -7.02 -23.17 9.26
N ILE A 174 -6.01 -23.22 10.13
CA ILE A 174 -6.22 -23.21 11.58
C ILE A 174 -6.89 -21.90 12.00
N ALA A 175 -6.38 -20.76 11.54
CA ALA A 175 -6.92 -19.44 11.87
C ALA A 175 -8.36 -19.23 11.34
N VAL A 176 -8.63 -19.66 10.11
CA VAL A 176 -9.95 -19.58 9.45
C VAL A 176 -10.96 -20.47 10.16
N THR A 177 -10.63 -21.73 10.42
CA THR A 177 -11.56 -22.64 11.13
C THR A 177 -11.76 -22.24 12.58
N ASN A 178 -10.80 -21.54 13.20
CA ASN A 178 -11.00 -20.88 14.48
C ASN A 178 -12.05 -19.77 14.38
N LEU A 179 -11.96 -18.91 13.36
CA LEU A 179 -12.95 -17.86 13.08
C LEU A 179 -14.34 -18.44 12.78
N HIS A 180 -14.42 -19.51 12.00
CA HIS A 180 -15.70 -20.17 11.71
C HIS A 180 -16.42 -20.60 12.98
N LYS A 181 -15.68 -21.13 13.96
CA LYS A 181 -16.25 -21.52 15.25
C LYS A 181 -16.61 -20.34 16.18
N GLU A 182 -16.26 -19.10 15.81
CA GLU A 182 -16.60 -17.86 16.54
C GLU A 182 -17.67 -17.02 15.83
N THR A 183 -18.07 -17.41 14.62
CA THR A 183 -18.99 -16.67 13.75
C THR A 183 -20.19 -17.52 13.40
N LEU A 184 -21.33 -16.89 13.14
CA LEU A 184 -22.52 -17.59 12.65
C LEU A 184 -22.25 -18.13 11.24
N ASP A 185 -22.91 -19.24 10.89
CA ASP A 185 -22.74 -19.86 9.58
C ASP A 185 -23.47 -19.07 8.49
N LYS A 186 -24.75 -18.74 8.68
CA LYS A 186 -25.57 -18.14 7.61
C LYS A 186 -25.32 -16.64 7.45
N PHE A 187 -25.14 -16.21 6.21
CA PHE A 187 -24.92 -14.81 5.85
C PHE A 187 -26.09 -13.90 6.22
N SER A 188 -27.33 -14.36 6.05
CA SER A 188 -28.51 -13.58 6.45
C SER A 188 -28.58 -13.35 7.97
N GLU A 189 -28.18 -14.34 8.78
CA GLU A 189 -28.14 -14.22 10.24
C GLU A 189 -27.05 -13.24 10.69
N VAL A 190 -25.86 -13.29 10.07
CA VAL A 190 -24.80 -12.28 10.30
C VAL A 190 -25.28 -10.88 9.90
N THR A 191 -26.00 -10.77 8.78
CA THR A 191 -26.59 -9.50 8.33
C THR A 191 -27.61 -8.96 9.32
N GLN A 192 -28.45 -9.81 9.92
CA GLN A 192 -29.35 -9.42 11.01
C GLN A 192 -28.58 -8.84 12.19
N VAL A 193 -27.55 -9.53 12.66
CA VAL A 193 -26.70 -9.09 13.79
C VAL A 193 -26.07 -7.73 13.48
N MET A 194 -25.59 -7.52 12.26
CA MET A 194 -24.99 -6.27 11.84
C MET A 194 -25.99 -5.10 11.77
N TYR A 195 -27.22 -5.38 11.32
CA TYR A 195 -28.27 -4.38 11.19
C TYR A 195 -28.91 -4.01 12.54
N ASP A 196 -29.10 -4.98 13.43
CA ASP A 196 -29.66 -4.78 14.76
C ASP A 196 -28.63 -4.40 15.82
N TYR A 197 -27.38 -4.16 15.42
CA TYR A 197 -26.33 -3.80 16.36
C TYR A 197 -26.71 -2.57 17.19
N VAL A 198 -26.72 -2.75 18.51
CA VAL A 198 -26.88 -1.69 19.50
C VAL A 198 -25.53 -1.46 20.16
N ASN A 199 -25.09 -0.20 20.20
CA ASN A 199 -23.84 0.13 20.87
C ASN A 199 -23.98 -0.15 22.38
N PRO A 200 -23.19 -1.07 22.96
CA PRO A 200 -23.36 -1.49 24.34
C PRO A 200 -23.09 -0.37 25.36
N LYS A 201 -22.35 0.67 24.97
CA LYS A 201 -22.05 1.82 25.84
C LYS A 201 -23.12 2.89 25.84
N THR A 202 -23.84 3.07 24.72
CA THR A 202 -24.83 4.16 24.57
C THR A 202 -26.27 3.67 24.53
N GLY A 203 -26.51 2.37 24.34
CA GLY A 203 -27.83 1.80 24.14
C GLY A 203 -28.49 2.20 22.80
N GLN A 204 -27.77 2.91 21.92
CA GLN A 204 -28.32 3.40 20.65
C GLN A 204 -28.13 2.38 19.53
N LYS A 205 -29.18 2.17 18.73
CA LYS A 205 -29.11 1.38 17.49
C LYS A 205 -28.11 2.05 16.54
N SER A 206 -27.07 1.32 16.17
CA SER A 206 -25.94 1.80 15.38
C SER A 206 -25.66 0.79 14.25
N PRO A 207 -26.57 0.66 13.27
CA PRO A 207 -26.48 -0.39 12.26
C PRO A 207 -25.15 -0.31 11.50
N MET A 208 -24.51 -1.46 11.28
CA MET A 208 -23.25 -1.55 10.51
C MET A 208 -23.49 -1.74 9.00
N VAL A 209 -24.70 -2.14 8.63
CA VAL A 209 -25.17 -2.27 7.23
C VAL A 209 -26.36 -1.35 6.96
N SER A 210 -26.56 -0.94 5.71
CA SER A 210 -27.68 -0.06 5.36
C SER A 210 -29.03 -0.79 5.41
N GLN A 211 -30.11 -0.03 5.57
CA GLN A 211 -31.48 -0.56 5.51
C GLN A 211 -31.78 -1.22 4.16
N GLU A 212 -31.36 -0.58 3.07
CA GLU A 212 -31.60 -1.06 1.71
C GLU A 212 -30.91 -2.40 1.49
N PHE A 213 -29.64 -2.50 1.89
CA PHE A 213 -28.86 -3.73 1.84
C PHE A 213 -29.54 -4.84 2.66
N TYR A 214 -29.88 -4.56 3.92
CA TYR A 214 -30.56 -5.51 4.80
C TYR A 214 -31.84 -6.05 4.17
N THR A 215 -32.66 -5.17 3.59
CA THR A 215 -33.94 -5.53 2.98
C THR A 215 -33.74 -6.46 1.78
N VAL A 216 -32.75 -6.16 0.92
CA VAL A 216 -32.40 -7.00 -0.24
C VAL A 216 -31.90 -8.37 0.21
N VAL A 217 -31.01 -8.42 1.22
CA VAL A 217 -30.48 -9.70 1.73
C VAL A 217 -31.60 -10.55 2.32
N MET A 218 -32.45 -9.97 3.16
CA MET A 218 -33.52 -10.73 3.81
C MET A 218 -34.58 -11.24 2.83
N LYS A 219 -34.91 -10.45 1.81
CA LYS A 219 -35.83 -10.88 0.75
C LYS A 219 -35.28 -12.06 -0.07
N ASN A 220 -33.96 -12.18 -0.19
CA ASN A 220 -33.30 -13.18 -1.02
C ASN A 220 -32.42 -14.15 -0.19
N ALA A 221 -32.71 -14.29 1.10
CA ALA A 221 -31.81 -14.94 2.06
C ALA A 221 -31.47 -16.38 1.68
N GLU A 222 -32.46 -17.17 1.28
CA GLU A 222 -32.25 -18.57 0.88
C GLU A 222 -31.25 -18.69 -0.26
N ARG A 223 -31.47 -17.93 -1.34
CA ARG A 223 -30.62 -17.94 -2.53
C ARG A 223 -29.21 -17.45 -2.25
N LEU A 224 -29.06 -16.35 -1.49
CA LEU A 224 -27.75 -15.78 -1.14
C LEU A 224 -26.98 -16.68 -0.17
N ASN A 225 -27.65 -17.31 0.79
CA ASN A 225 -27.02 -18.27 1.71
C ASN A 225 -26.54 -19.52 0.96
N ALA A 226 -27.33 -20.02 0.01
CA ALA A 226 -27.00 -21.22 -0.77
C ALA A 226 -25.86 -20.99 -1.78
N ALA A 227 -25.69 -19.76 -2.27
CA ALA A 227 -24.61 -19.42 -3.19
C ALA A 227 -23.23 -19.37 -2.54
N ILE A 228 -23.16 -19.19 -1.21
CA ILE A 228 -21.88 -19.05 -0.50
C ILE A 228 -21.18 -20.39 -0.33
N ASP A 229 -19.93 -20.44 -0.76
CA ASP A 229 -19.01 -21.57 -0.60
C ASP A 229 -17.95 -21.24 0.46
N TYR A 230 -18.12 -21.80 1.67
CA TYR A 230 -17.21 -21.56 2.81
C TYR A 230 -15.85 -22.26 2.68
N ASP A 231 -15.70 -23.24 1.79
CA ASP A 231 -14.41 -23.89 1.57
C ASP A 231 -13.41 -22.93 0.91
N ARG A 232 -13.92 -21.90 0.20
CA ARG A 232 -13.10 -20.82 -0.37
C ARG A 232 -12.34 -20.01 0.69
N ASP A 233 -12.81 -19.97 1.95
CA ASP A 233 -12.05 -19.34 3.05
C ASP A 233 -10.73 -20.06 3.33
N LEU A 234 -10.61 -21.34 2.99
CA LEU A 234 -9.41 -22.15 3.23
C LEU A 234 -8.31 -21.93 2.16
N THR A 235 -8.58 -21.08 1.17
CA THR A 235 -7.64 -20.77 0.07
C THR A 235 -6.72 -19.58 0.35
N TYR A 236 -7.03 -18.77 1.39
CA TYR A 236 -6.22 -17.62 1.77
C TYR A 236 -4.88 -18.05 2.38
N SER A 237 -3.84 -17.26 2.15
CA SER A 237 -2.60 -17.37 2.93
C SER A 237 -2.81 -16.86 4.36
N TYR A 238 -1.97 -17.29 5.31
CA TYR A 238 -2.07 -16.83 6.71
C TYR A 238 -2.02 -15.31 6.82
N PHE A 239 -1.08 -14.68 6.10
CA PHE A 239 -0.94 -13.22 6.11
C PHE A 239 -2.09 -12.51 5.40
N GLY A 240 -2.64 -13.09 4.33
CA GLY A 240 -3.82 -12.56 3.66
C GLY A 240 -5.04 -12.58 4.59
N PHE A 241 -5.27 -13.71 5.26
CA PHE A 241 -6.34 -13.85 6.25
C PHE A 241 -6.15 -12.89 7.44
N LYS A 242 -4.94 -12.76 7.99
CA LYS A 242 -4.68 -11.82 9.09
C LYS A 242 -4.88 -10.36 8.69
N THR A 243 -4.62 -10.00 7.44
CA THR A 243 -4.97 -8.67 6.92
C THR A 243 -6.49 -8.48 6.88
N LEU A 244 -7.24 -9.46 6.39
CA LEU A 244 -8.70 -9.43 6.40
C LEU A 244 -9.25 -9.28 7.83
N GLU A 245 -8.82 -10.16 8.73
CA GLU A 245 -9.24 -10.19 10.14
C GLU A 245 -8.97 -8.86 10.85
N ARG A 246 -7.80 -8.26 10.61
CA ARG A 246 -7.40 -7.00 11.27
C ARG A 246 -8.29 -5.83 10.87
N SER A 247 -8.58 -5.68 9.57
CA SER A 247 -9.08 -4.41 9.03
C SER A 247 -10.37 -4.50 8.23
N TYR A 248 -10.67 -5.62 7.58
CA TYR A 248 -11.74 -5.72 6.56
C TYR A 248 -13.02 -6.39 7.06
N LEU A 249 -12.90 -7.39 7.94
CA LEU A 249 -14.07 -8.10 8.47
C LEU A 249 -14.75 -7.23 9.54
N LEU A 250 -16.06 -6.98 9.38
CA LEU A 250 -16.81 -6.16 10.33
C LEU A 250 -16.85 -6.79 11.72
N ARG A 251 -16.91 -5.91 12.73
CA ARG A 251 -16.84 -6.28 14.15
C ARG A 251 -18.01 -5.71 14.94
N ALA A 252 -18.70 -6.56 15.69
CA ALA A 252 -19.70 -6.15 16.68
C ALA A 252 -19.10 -6.28 18.09
N ALA A 253 -19.17 -5.22 18.90
CA ALA A 253 -18.61 -5.18 20.26
C ALA A 253 -17.14 -5.67 20.34
N GLY A 254 -16.33 -5.32 19.33
CA GLY A 254 -14.91 -5.69 19.23
C GLY A 254 -14.62 -7.10 18.69
N LYS A 255 -15.65 -7.96 18.54
CA LYS A 255 -15.53 -9.32 17.99
C LYS A 255 -15.84 -9.33 16.50
N VAL A 256 -15.08 -10.09 15.72
CA VAL A 256 -15.36 -10.30 14.28
C VAL A 256 -16.67 -11.05 14.14
N VAL A 257 -17.57 -10.55 13.29
CA VAL A 257 -18.85 -11.21 12.97
C VAL A 257 -18.91 -11.74 11.55
N GLU A 258 -18.16 -11.15 10.62
CA GLU A 258 -18.08 -11.61 9.23
C GLU A 258 -17.01 -12.65 9.03
N ARG A 259 -17.33 -13.69 8.25
CA ARG A 259 -16.34 -14.51 7.54
C ARG A 259 -15.88 -13.78 6.26
N PRO A 260 -14.73 -14.16 5.66
CA PRO A 260 -14.32 -13.61 4.37
C PRO A 260 -15.42 -13.77 3.30
N GLN A 261 -16.08 -14.94 3.20
CA GLN A 261 -17.20 -15.09 2.27
C GLN A 261 -18.37 -14.13 2.53
N HIS A 262 -18.69 -13.84 3.81
CA HIS A 262 -19.75 -12.89 4.15
C HIS A 262 -19.38 -11.47 3.68
N MET A 263 -18.13 -11.07 3.88
CA MET A 263 -17.63 -9.78 3.39
C MET A 263 -17.73 -9.69 1.86
N LEU A 264 -17.33 -10.74 1.14
CA LEU A 264 -17.40 -10.75 -0.32
C LEU A 264 -18.84 -10.71 -0.84
N MET A 265 -19.76 -11.47 -0.24
CA MET A 265 -21.17 -11.42 -0.59
C MET A 265 -21.79 -10.06 -0.24
N ARG A 266 -21.42 -9.46 0.90
CA ARG A 266 -21.82 -8.08 1.25
C ARG A 266 -21.34 -7.09 0.20
N VAL A 267 -20.10 -7.20 -0.26
CA VAL A 267 -19.56 -6.33 -1.32
C VAL A 267 -20.36 -6.50 -2.61
N ALA A 268 -20.61 -7.74 -3.02
CA ALA A 268 -21.34 -8.02 -4.26
C ALA A 268 -22.79 -7.51 -4.20
N VAL A 269 -23.55 -7.84 -3.15
CA VAL A 269 -24.91 -7.30 -2.96
C VAL A 269 -24.89 -5.78 -2.76
N GLY A 270 -23.87 -5.24 -2.09
CA GLY A 270 -23.67 -3.81 -1.94
C GLY A 270 -23.48 -3.06 -3.26
N ILE A 271 -22.86 -3.72 -4.27
CA ILE A 271 -22.67 -3.15 -5.62
C ILE A 271 -23.90 -3.33 -6.50
N HIS A 272 -24.50 -4.52 -6.48
CA HIS A 272 -25.54 -4.90 -7.45
C HIS A 272 -26.96 -4.70 -6.92
N GLY A 273 -27.14 -4.50 -5.61
CA GLY A 273 -28.45 -4.32 -4.99
C GLY A 273 -29.37 -5.50 -5.27
N ALA A 274 -30.57 -5.20 -5.79
CA ALA A 274 -31.60 -6.20 -6.10
C ALA A 274 -31.29 -7.09 -7.32
N ASP A 275 -30.22 -6.81 -8.08
CA ASP A 275 -29.75 -7.63 -9.19
C ASP A 275 -28.92 -8.81 -8.64
N ILE A 276 -29.61 -9.84 -8.17
CA ILE A 276 -29.02 -10.99 -7.47
C ILE A 276 -28.17 -11.85 -8.41
N ASP A 277 -28.50 -11.92 -9.70
CA ASP A 277 -27.72 -12.69 -10.68
C ASP A 277 -26.32 -12.09 -10.82
N ALA A 278 -26.24 -10.77 -11.01
CA ALA A 278 -24.95 -10.09 -11.10
C ALA A 278 -24.22 -10.02 -9.74
N ALA A 279 -24.96 -10.02 -8.62
CA ALA A 279 -24.35 -10.13 -7.29
C ALA A 279 -23.66 -11.50 -7.12
N ILE A 280 -24.30 -12.60 -7.52
CA ILE A 280 -23.71 -13.94 -7.43
C ILE A 280 -22.53 -14.08 -8.40
N GLU A 281 -22.64 -13.59 -9.64
CA GLU A 281 -21.53 -13.55 -10.62
C GLU A 281 -20.30 -12.85 -10.01
N THR A 282 -20.50 -11.66 -9.44
CA THR A 282 -19.43 -10.90 -8.79
C THR A 282 -18.88 -11.61 -7.56
N TYR A 283 -19.74 -12.19 -6.71
CA TYR A 283 -19.31 -12.95 -5.54
C TYR A 283 -18.41 -14.13 -5.95
N ASP A 284 -18.82 -14.89 -6.97
CA ASP A 284 -18.06 -16.02 -7.47
C ASP A 284 -16.70 -15.58 -7.98
N CYS A 285 -16.64 -14.52 -8.79
CA CYS A 285 -15.37 -14.01 -9.28
C CYS A 285 -14.44 -13.50 -8.17
N LEU A 286 -14.99 -12.80 -7.16
CA LEU A 286 -14.23 -12.29 -6.02
C LEU A 286 -13.70 -13.43 -5.12
N SER A 287 -14.55 -14.41 -4.79
CA SER A 287 -14.22 -15.51 -3.89
C SER A 287 -13.30 -16.56 -4.53
N MET A 288 -13.35 -16.72 -5.85
CA MET A 288 -12.35 -17.46 -6.63
C MET A 288 -11.08 -16.64 -6.92
N ARG A 289 -11.01 -15.39 -6.46
CA ARG A 289 -9.84 -14.49 -6.53
C ARG A 289 -9.42 -14.05 -7.94
N TRP A 290 -10.33 -14.05 -8.91
CA TRP A 290 -10.06 -13.54 -10.27
C TRP A 290 -9.73 -12.05 -10.28
N PHE A 291 -10.38 -11.29 -9.41
CA PHE A 291 -10.10 -9.88 -9.17
C PHE A 291 -10.49 -9.51 -7.74
N THR A 292 -10.16 -8.29 -7.34
CA THR A 292 -10.70 -7.67 -6.12
C THR A 292 -10.97 -6.20 -6.34
N HIS A 293 -12.02 -5.69 -5.71
CA HIS A 293 -12.24 -4.25 -5.58
C HIS A 293 -11.22 -3.61 -4.64
N ALA A 294 -11.06 -2.30 -4.75
CA ALA A 294 -10.19 -1.54 -3.86
C ALA A 294 -10.70 -1.54 -2.41
N SER A 295 -9.81 -1.21 -1.47
CA SER A 295 -10.13 -1.32 -0.04
C SER A 295 -11.35 -0.50 0.42
N PRO A 296 -11.59 0.75 -0.04
CA PRO A 296 -12.79 1.49 0.36
C PRO A 296 -14.08 0.75 -0.03
N THR A 297 -14.11 0.13 -1.20
CA THR A 297 -15.24 -0.71 -1.63
C THR A 297 -15.41 -1.91 -0.70
N LEU A 298 -14.32 -2.62 -0.37
CA LEU A 298 -14.37 -3.78 0.56
C LEU A 298 -14.85 -3.39 1.97
N PHE A 299 -14.43 -2.21 2.45
CA PHE A 299 -14.84 -1.69 3.77
C PHE A 299 -16.30 -1.27 3.79
N ASN A 300 -16.76 -0.55 2.76
CA ASN A 300 -17.96 0.28 2.89
C ASN A 300 -19.14 -0.18 2.01
N ALA A 301 -18.97 -1.10 1.07
CA ALA A 301 -20.10 -1.63 0.30
C ALA A 301 -21.13 -2.31 1.22
N GLY A 302 -22.41 -1.98 1.02
CA GLY A 302 -23.52 -2.44 1.87
C GLY A 302 -23.64 -1.76 3.24
N THR A 303 -22.76 -0.79 3.56
CA THR A 303 -22.80 -0.04 4.84
C THR A 303 -23.68 1.23 4.76
N PRO A 304 -24.07 1.87 5.88
CA PRO A 304 -24.98 3.03 5.86
C PRO A 304 -24.49 4.25 5.05
N LYS A 305 -23.17 4.42 4.89
CA LYS A 305 -22.59 5.50 4.08
C LYS A 305 -21.50 4.90 3.18
N PRO A 306 -21.89 4.30 2.05
CA PRO A 306 -20.98 3.53 1.22
C PRO A 306 -20.07 4.46 0.41
N GLN A 307 -19.00 4.98 1.02
CA GLN A 307 -17.93 5.66 0.29
C GLN A 307 -16.98 4.60 -0.28
N LEU A 308 -17.05 4.36 -1.58
CA LEU A 308 -16.42 3.24 -2.28
C LEU A 308 -15.20 3.66 -3.11
N SER A 309 -15.06 4.95 -3.41
CA SER A 309 -13.97 5.50 -4.24
C SER A 309 -12.68 5.69 -3.43
N SER A 310 -11.51 5.56 -4.08
CA SER A 310 -10.22 5.54 -3.37
C SER A 310 -9.47 6.86 -3.35
N CYS A 311 -9.56 7.64 -4.43
CA CYS A 311 -8.76 8.84 -4.60
C CYS A 311 -9.59 9.98 -5.18
N PHE A 312 -9.18 11.21 -4.85
CA PHE A 312 -9.80 12.44 -5.30
C PHE A 312 -8.73 13.40 -5.81
N LEU A 313 -9.02 14.10 -6.91
CA LEU A 313 -8.11 15.11 -7.49
C LEU A 313 -8.80 16.47 -7.43
N LEU A 314 -8.14 17.43 -6.77
CA LEU A 314 -8.67 18.76 -6.53
C LEU A 314 -7.81 19.80 -7.22
N THR A 315 -8.48 20.83 -7.71
CA THR A 315 -7.88 22.10 -8.12
C THR A 315 -8.11 23.11 -7.01
N MET A 316 -7.03 23.77 -6.58
CA MET A 316 -7.15 24.90 -5.67
C MET A 316 -8.13 25.92 -6.24
N LYS A 317 -9.20 26.22 -5.50
CA LYS A 317 -10.35 26.97 -6.05
C LYS A 317 -9.96 28.34 -6.60
N ASP A 318 -9.15 29.07 -5.85
CA ASP A 318 -8.74 30.43 -6.19
C ASP A 318 -7.48 30.82 -5.37
N ASP A 319 -6.74 31.81 -5.86
CA ASP A 319 -5.61 32.44 -5.17
C ASP A 319 -6.10 33.50 -4.15
N SER A 320 -6.93 33.05 -3.23
CA SER A 320 -7.54 33.84 -2.16
C SER A 320 -7.67 33.01 -0.88
N ILE A 321 -7.83 33.69 0.27
CA ILE A 321 -8.00 32.99 1.56
C ILE A 321 -9.26 32.13 1.54
N ASP A 322 -10.37 32.62 0.99
CA ASP A 322 -11.61 31.86 0.88
C ASP A 322 -11.42 30.62 0.00
N GLY A 323 -10.80 30.77 -1.18
CA GLY A 323 -10.48 29.64 -2.06
C GLY A 323 -9.58 28.59 -1.40
N ILE A 324 -8.57 29.02 -0.65
CA ILE A 324 -7.65 28.16 0.09
C ILE A 324 -8.38 27.37 1.20
N TYR A 325 -9.18 28.05 2.02
CA TYR A 325 -9.86 27.41 3.15
C TYR A 325 -11.06 26.55 2.71
N ASP A 326 -11.75 26.89 1.62
CA ASP A 326 -12.75 26.02 1.01
C ASP A 326 -12.11 24.73 0.47
N THR A 327 -10.96 24.85 -0.20
CA THR A 327 -10.19 23.68 -0.67
C THR A 327 -9.72 22.83 0.51
N LEU A 328 -9.25 23.45 1.59
CA LEU A 328 -8.84 22.75 2.81
C LEU A 328 -10.02 22.00 3.45
N LYS A 329 -11.20 22.62 3.53
CA LYS A 329 -12.44 22.00 4.01
C LYS A 329 -12.81 20.79 3.16
N GLN A 330 -12.73 20.89 1.83
CA GLN A 330 -12.96 19.74 0.95
C GLN A 330 -11.97 18.60 1.22
N CYS A 331 -10.67 18.92 1.33
CA CYS A 331 -9.64 17.92 1.66
C CYS A 331 -9.94 17.22 2.99
N ALA A 332 -10.35 17.97 4.02
CA ALA A 332 -10.72 17.41 5.32
C ALA A 332 -11.94 16.48 5.23
N MET A 333 -12.98 16.85 4.47
CA MET A 333 -14.18 16.03 4.28
C MET A 333 -13.91 14.74 3.51
N ILE A 334 -13.03 14.81 2.50
CA ILE A 334 -12.55 13.65 1.75
C ILE A 334 -11.70 12.74 2.65
N SER A 335 -10.73 13.31 3.37
CA SER A 335 -9.86 12.56 4.28
C SER A 335 -10.66 11.86 5.39
N LYS A 336 -11.67 12.53 5.95
CA LYS A 336 -12.59 11.93 6.93
C LYS A 336 -13.23 10.63 6.44
N SER A 337 -13.48 10.55 5.14
CA SER A 337 -14.08 9.39 4.48
C SER A 337 -13.04 8.41 3.92
N ALA A 338 -11.80 8.49 4.39
CA ALA A 338 -10.67 7.64 4.00
C ALA A 338 -10.18 7.75 2.54
N GLY A 339 -10.53 8.84 1.85
CA GLY A 339 -10.05 9.13 0.50
C GLY A 339 -8.64 9.75 0.49
N GLY A 340 -7.78 9.27 -0.41
CA GLY A 340 -6.50 9.93 -0.71
C GLY A 340 -6.70 11.15 -1.61
N VAL A 341 -5.85 12.18 -1.45
CA VAL A 341 -6.01 13.46 -2.16
C VAL A 341 -4.79 13.73 -3.05
N GLY A 342 -5.03 14.09 -4.32
CA GLY A 342 -4.09 14.85 -5.14
C GLY A 342 -4.59 16.29 -5.25
N LEU A 343 -3.74 17.28 -4.94
CA LEU A 343 -4.09 18.70 -4.97
C LEU A 343 -3.06 19.48 -5.78
N ASN A 344 -3.49 20.14 -6.85
CA ASN A 344 -2.64 21.13 -7.52
C ASN A 344 -2.73 22.50 -6.84
N VAL A 345 -1.58 23.15 -6.67
CA VAL A 345 -1.45 24.47 -6.04
C VAL A 345 -0.78 25.50 -6.97
N HIS A 346 -0.76 25.22 -8.27
CA HIS A 346 -0.06 26.02 -9.29
C HIS A 346 -0.52 27.49 -9.35
N CYS A 347 -1.77 27.76 -8.99
CA CYS A 347 -2.38 29.09 -9.08
C CYS A 347 -2.04 30.00 -7.90
N ILE A 348 -1.52 29.46 -6.78
CA ILE A 348 -1.26 30.26 -5.58
C ILE A 348 -0.04 31.15 -5.77
N ARG A 349 -0.16 32.43 -5.46
CA ARG A 349 0.94 33.39 -5.65
C ARG A 349 2.18 33.05 -4.83
N ALA A 350 3.35 33.23 -5.45
CA ALA A 350 4.64 32.98 -4.84
C ALA A 350 5.00 34.01 -3.75
N LYS A 351 6.00 33.66 -2.93
CA LYS A 351 6.55 34.52 -1.88
C LYS A 351 7.00 35.88 -2.43
N GLY A 352 6.73 36.95 -1.66
CA GLY A 352 7.09 38.32 -2.01
C GLY A 352 6.16 38.98 -3.04
N THR A 353 5.10 38.30 -3.49
CA THR A 353 4.10 38.89 -4.40
C THR A 353 3.16 39.83 -3.66
N TYR A 354 2.84 40.98 -4.25
CA TYR A 354 1.95 41.98 -3.65
C TYR A 354 0.55 41.43 -3.35
N ILE A 355 -0.06 41.88 -2.25
CA ILE A 355 -1.45 41.58 -1.90
C ILE A 355 -2.25 42.89 -1.90
N ALA A 356 -3.03 43.08 -2.97
CA ALA A 356 -4.00 44.16 -3.04
C ALA A 356 -5.04 44.00 -1.91
N GLY A 357 -5.36 45.11 -1.21
CA GLY A 357 -6.27 45.14 -0.06
C GLY A 357 -5.57 45.23 1.29
N THR A 358 -4.64 44.32 1.60
CA THR A 358 -3.88 44.35 2.87
C THR A 358 -2.59 45.16 2.80
N ASN A 359 -2.18 45.55 1.59
CA ASN A 359 -0.93 46.27 1.32
C ASN A 359 0.33 45.54 1.83
N GLY A 360 0.25 44.21 1.94
CA GLY A 360 1.33 43.33 2.35
C GLY A 360 1.95 42.54 1.19
N THR A 361 2.89 41.66 1.52
CA THR A 361 3.48 40.69 0.59
C THR A 361 3.13 39.26 1.00
N SER A 362 2.93 38.39 0.00
CA SER A 362 2.64 36.98 0.20
C SER A 362 3.81 36.26 0.85
N ASN A 363 3.50 35.32 1.75
CA ASN A 363 4.49 34.42 2.33
C ASN A 363 4.73 33.17 1.46
N GLY A 364 4.04 33.04 0.33
CA GLY A 364 4.19 31.93 -0.62
C GLY A 364 3.52 30.63 -0.19
N LEU A 365 3.89 29.53 -0.85
CA LEU A 365 3.28 28.21 -0.66
C LEU A 365 3.57 27.60 0.71
N LEU A 366 4.76 27.81 1.28
CA LEU A 366 5.25 27.05 2.44
C LEU A 366 4.32 27.19 3.67
N PRO A 367 3.91 28.39 4.12
CA PRO A 367 2.99 28.49 5.27
C PRO A 367 1.62 27.88 5.00
N MET A 368 1.09 28.04 3.78
CA MET A 368 -0.17 27.41 3.38
C MET A 368 -0.07 25.89 3.50
N LEU A 369 0.98 25.29 2.94
CA LEU A 369 1.18 23.84 2.96
C LEU A 369 1.37 23.28 4.38
N ARG A 370 1.85 24.07 5.34
CA ARG A 370 1.87 23.65 6.76
C ARG A 370 0.47 23.53 7.37
N VAL A 371 -0.49 24.33 6.91
CA VAL A 371 -1.90 24.20 7.32
C VAL A 371 -2.50 22.90 6.76
N PHE A 372 -2.24 22.60 5.49
CA PHE A 372 -2.63 21.32 4.87
C PHE A 372 -1.98 20.13 5.57
N ASN A 373 -0.68 20.22 5.92
CA ASN A 373 0.04 19.20 6.66
C ASN A 373 -0.63 18.92 8.02
N SER A 374 -0.92 19.99 8.78
CA SER A 374 -1.56 19.87 10.09
C SER A 374 -2.96 19.26 9.98
N THR A 375 -3.69 19.58 8.92
CA THR A 375 -5.01 19.00 8.63
C THR A 375 -4.92 17.52 8.27
N ALA A 376 -3.94 17.12 7.46
CA ALA A 376 -3.71 15.71 7.12
C ALA A 376 -3.45 14.86 8.38
N ARG A 377 -2.70 15.40 9.35
CA ARG A 377 -2.46 14.76 10.65
C ARG A 377 -3.69 14.74 11.55
N TYR A 378 -4.47 15.81 11.56
CA TYR A 378 -5.64 15.94 12.43
C TYR A 378 -6.79 15.01 12.01
N VAL A 379 -7.01 14.84 10.70
CA VAL A 379 -8.08 14.00 10.15
C VAL A 379 -7.57 12.59 9.89
N ASP A 380 -7.09 11.91 10.94
CA ASP A 380 -6.55 10.54 10.91
C ASP A 380 -7.66 9.46 11.01
N GLN A 381 -8.33 9.27 9.87
CA GLN A 381 -9.35 8.24 9.56
C GLN A 381 -9.65 7.18 10.65
N GLY A 382 -10.79 7.32 11.32
CA GLY A 382 -11.47 6.22 12.03
C GLY A 382 -10.66 5.50 13.11
N GLY A 383 -9.74 6.20 13.78
CA GLY A 383 -8.87 5.63 14.82
C GLY A 383 -7.60 4.99 14.25
N ASN A 384 -6.88 5.71 13.39
CA ASN A 384 -5.66 5.24 12.72
C ASN A 384 -5.83 4.04 11.78
N LYS A 385 -7.02 3.84 11.19
CA LYS A 385 -7.21 2.78 10.17
C LYS A 385 -6.40 3.07 8.90
N ARG A 386 -6.31 4.35 8.48
CA ARG A 386 -5.24 4.86 7.60
C ARG A 386 -4.96 6.34 7.92
N PRO A 387 -3.70 6.80 7.91
CA PRO A 387 -3.40 8.22 8.03
C PRO A 387 -3.97 9.03 6.85
N GLY A 388 -4.37 10.28 7.08
CA GLY A 388 -4.69 11.21 5.99
C GLY A 388 -3.44 11.44 5.12
N ALA A 389 -3.58 11.35 3.80
CA ALA A 389 -2.46 11.41 2.87
C ALA A 389 -2.79 12.28 1.65
N PHE A 390 -2.09 13.40 1.52
CA PHE A 390 -2.28 14.36 0.43
C PHE A 390 -0.98 14.45 -0.39
N ALA A 391 -1.08 14.32 -1.72
CA ALA A 391 -0.02 14.65 -2.65
C ALA A 391 -0.26 16.03 -3.25
N ILE A 392 0.71 16.92 -3.05
CA ILE A 392 0.68 18.29 -3.56
C ILE A 392 1.44 18.32 -4.88
N TYR A 393 0.81 18.87 -5.92
CA TYR A 393 1.35 19.01 -7.26
C TYR A 393 1.76 20.46 -7.53
N LEU A 394 2.98 20.64 -8.04
CA LEU A 394 3.51 21.93 -8.46
C LEU A 394 4.21 21.84 -9.82
N GLU A 395 3.98 22.81 -10.70
CA GLU A 395 4.75 22.93 -11.95
C GLU A 395 6.14 23.56 -11.68
N PRO A 396 7.22 23.10 -12.36
CA PRO A 396 8.59 23.50 -12.04
C PRO A 396 8.96 24.94 -12.41
N TRP A 397 8.07 25.70 -13.08
CA TRP A 397 8.25 27.13 -13.29
C TRP A 397 7.83 27.97 -12.07
N HIS A 398 7.13 27.40 -11.09
CA HIS A 398 6.64 28.17 -9.96
C HIS A 398 7.80 28.73 -9.10
N ALA A 399 7.73 30.00 -8.70
CA ALA A 399 8.85 30.66 -8.02
C ALA A 399 9.22 30.09 -6.64
N ASP A 400 8.29 29.43 -5.96
CA ASP A 400 8.54 28.74 -4.68
C ASP A 400 9.02 27.27 -4.86
N VAL A 401 9.39 26.82 -6.08
CA VAL A 401 9.72 25.41 -6.35
C VAL A 401 10.90 24.88 -5.51
N PHE A 402 11.91 25.70 -5.21
CA PHE A 402 13.04 25.25 -4.37
C PHE A 402 12.60 24.97 -2.92
N ASP A 403 11.83 25.88 -2.33
CA ASP A 403 11.28 25.68 -0.99
C ASP A 403 10.36 24.46 -0.95
N PHE A 404 9.55 24.26 -2.01
CA PHE A 404 8.69 23.10 -2.18
C PHE A 404 9.46 21.77 -2.18
N LEU A 405 10.61 21.70 -2.85
CA LEU A 405 11.47 20.51 -2.89
C LEU A 405 12.08 20.15 -1.52
N ASP A 406 12.18 21.12 -0.62
CA ASP A 406 12.79 20.95 0.71
C ASP A 406 11.79 20.55 1.80
N LEU A 407 10.48 20.66 1.56
CA LEU A 407 9.44 20.48 2.59
C LEU A 407 9.42 19.11 3.26
N ARG A 408 9.89 18.07 2.57
CA ARG A 408 9.94 16.68 3.08
C ARG A 408 11.31 16.27 3.61
N LYS A 409 12.34 17.12 3.49
CA LYS A 409 13.69 16.77 3.95
C LYS A 409 13.69 16.53 5.46
N ASN A 410 14.45 15.53 5.90
CA ASN A 410 14.53 15.19 7.32
C ASN A 410 15.29 16.25 8.12
N THR A 411 16.27 16.90 7.52
CA THR A 411 17.10 17.95 8.16
C THR A 411 16.56 19.35 7.85
N GLY A 412 16.98 20.34 8.66
CA GLY A 412 16.63 21.75 8.55
C GLY A 412 15.58 22.21 9.57
N VAL A 413 15.13 23.46 9.42
CA VAL A 413 14.26 24.15 10.39
C VAL A 413 12.81 23.65 10.27
N GLU A 414 12.18 23.27 11.38
CA GLU A 414 10.85 22.65 11.37
C GLU A 414 9.74 23.56 10.85
N GLU A 415 9.85 24.87 11.08
CA GLU A 415 8.92 25.85 10.55
C GLU A 415 8.88 25.89 9.02
N GLN A 416 9.86 25.26 8.36
CA GLN A 416 9.99 25.14 6.92
C GLN A 416 9.72 23.72 6.42
N ARG A 417 9.03 22.88 7.19
CA ARG A 417 8.76 21.48 6.85
C ARG A 417 7.27 21.14 6.92
N ALA A 418 6.90 20.16 6.11
CA ALA A 418 5.55 19.60 6.01
C ALA A 418 5.63 18.13 5.57
N ARG A 419 6.20 17.28 6.43
CA ARG A 419 6.60 15.89 6.10
C ARG A 419 5.44 14.90 5.96
N ASP A 420 4.27 15.22 6.48
CA ASP A 420 3.07 14.38 6.37
C ASP A 420 2.40 14.53 5.00
N LEU A 421 2.80 15.54 4.22
CA LEU A 421 2.41 15.69 2.82
C LEU A 421 3.39 14.98 1.89
N PHE A 422 2.86 14.50 0.76
CA PHE A 422 3.63 14.02 -0.37
C PHE A 422 3.75 15.12 -1.42
N TYR A 423 4.80 15.06 -2.22
CA TYR A 423 5.11 16.10 -3.20
C TYR A 423 5.31 15.49 -4.58
N ALA A 424 4.80 16.18 -5.59
CA ALA A 424 4.85 15.77 -6.98
C ALA A 424 5.13 16.98 -7.87
N LEU A 425 5.94 16.77 -8.91
CA LEU A 425 6.14 17.74 -9.96
C LEU A 425 5.25 17.41 -11.16
N TRP A 426 4.56 18.43 -11.66
CA TRP A 426 3.77 18.40 -12.89
C TRP A 426 4.57 19.06 -14.01
N VAL A 427 5.32 18.25 -14.75
CA VAL A 427 6.48 18.72 -15.54
C VAL A 427 6.10 18.95 -17.01
N PRO A 428 6.21 20.17 -17.55
CA PRO A 428 6.05 20.43 -18.99
C PRO A 428 7.26 19.91 -19.79
N ASP A 429 7.04 19.52 -21.04
CA ASP A 429 8.06 19.04 -21.98
C ASP A 429 9.16 20.11 -22.18
N LEU A 430 8.80 21.40 -22.14
CA LEU A 430 9.76 22.51 -22.24
C LEU A 430 10.85 22.46 -21.18
N PHE A 431 10.49 22.19 -19.92
CA PHE A 431 11.48 22.10 -18.84
C PHE A 431 12.50 21.00 -19.12
N MET A 432 12.03 19.82 -19.55
CA MET A 432 12.90 18.69 -19.90
C MET A 432 13.83 19.05 -21.06
N ARG A 433 13.31 19.69 -22.12
CA ARG A 433 14.13 20.17 -23.26
C ARG A 433 15.17 21.20 -22.83
N ARG A 434 14.84 22.12 -21.93
CA ARG A 434 15.79 23.13 -21.43
C ARG A 434 16.87 22.54 -20.54
N VAL A 435 16.54 21.53 -19.73
CA VAL A 435 17.54 20.77 -18.95
C VAL A 435 18.53 20.06 -19.87
N GLU A 436 18.03 19.37 -20.91
CA GLU A 436 18.85 18.67 -21.90
C GLU A 436 19.79 19.60 -22.67
N LYS A 437 19.29 20.76 -23.11
CA LYS A 437 20.05 21.77 -23.86
C LYS A 437 20.88 22.73 -23.01
N SER A 438 20.87 22.56 -21.69
CA SER A 438 21.55 23.47 -20.75
C SER A 438 21.10 24.94 -20.84
N GLU A 439 19.82 25.15 -21.15
CA GLU A 439 19.21 26.47 -21.34
C GLU A 439 18.78 27.11 -19.99
N ASP A 440 18.40 28.38 -20.05
CA ASP A 440 17.85 29.11 -18.92
C ASP A 440 16.40 28.73 -18.64
N TRP A 441 15.98 28.84 -17.38
CA TRP A 441 14.63 28.61 -16.89
C TRP A 441 14.21 29.79 -16.02
N CYS A 442 13.02 30.32 -16.26
CA CYS A 442 12.44 31.44 -15.54
C CYS A 442 11.40 30.95 -14.54
N LEU A 443 11.65 31.30 -13.29
CA LEU A 443 10.76 31.08 -12.18
C LEU A 443 9.75 32.23 -12.10
N MET A 444 8.47 31.90 -12.21
CA MET A 444 7.37 32.85 -12.33
C MET A 444 6.38 32.74 -11.17
N CYS A 445 5.69 33.84 -10.86
CA CYS A 445 4.54 33.85 -9.98
C CYS A 445 3.27 33.75 -10.84
N PRO A 446 2.30 32.87 -10.53
CA PRO A 446 1.07 32.74 -11.32
C PRO A 446 0.23 34.03 -11.35
N HIS A 447 0.35 34.89 -10.34
CA HIS A 447 -0.30 36.20 -10.34
C HIS A 447 0.31 37.16 -11.37
N GLU A 448 1.62 37.08 -11.60
CA GLU A 448 2.34 37.91 -12.57
C GLU A 448 2.35 37.30 -13.97
N SER A 449 2.19 35.98 -14.07
CA SER A 449 2.23 35.18 -15.31
C SER A 449 1.07 34.18 -15.33
N PRO A 450 -0.19 34.66 -15.45
CA PRO A 450 -1.39 33.83 -15.32
C PRO A 450 -1.60 32.90 -16.51
N GLY A 451 -2.44 31.88 -16.34
CA GLY A 451 -2.85 30.96 -17.42
C GLY A 451 -1.85 29.86 -17.76
N LEU A 452 -0.62 29.88 -17.26
CA LEU A 452 0.38 28.81 -17.51
C LEU A 452 -0.11 27.41 -17.07
N ALA A 453 -0.87 27.34 -15.98
CA ALA A 453 -1.46 26.10 -15.49
C ALA A 453 -2.67 25.61 -16.32
N ASP A 454 -3.21 26.48 -17.17
CA ASP A 454 -4.43 26.24 -17.96
C ASP A 454 -4.14 25.84 -19.41
N VAL A 455 -2.86 25.84 -19.82
CA VAL A 455 -2.41 25.46 -21.16
C VAL A 455 -1.31 24.40 -21.09
N TRP A 456 -1.11 23.63 -22.15
CA TRP A 456 -0.10 22.57 -22.25
C TRP A 456 0.49 22.49 -23.67
N GLY A 457 1.59 21.76 -23.83
CA GLY A 457 2.24 21.57 -25.12
C GLY A 457 2.70 22.89 -25.76
N GLU A 458 2.45 23.06 -27.06
CA GLU A 458 2.92 24.22 -27.82
C GLU A 458 2.31 25.54 -27.33
N GLU A 459 1.07 25.51 -26.83
CA GLU A 459 0.41 26.69 -26.27
C GLU A 459 1.08 27.14 -24.97
N PHE A 460 1.47 26.19 -24.12
CA PHE A 460 2.28 26.47 -22.94
C PHE A 460 3.64 27.05 -23.32
N ASP A 461 4.32 26.46 -24.30
CA ASP A 461 5.63 26.90 -24.76
C ASP A 461 5.60 28.36 -25.25
N ALA A 462 4.58 28.70 -26.04
CA ALA A 462 4.37 30.05 -26.56
C ALA A 462 4.08 31.05 -25.43
N LEU A 463 3.15 30.73 -24.52
CA LEU A 463 2.76 31.61 -23.42
C LEU A 463 3.92 31.84 -22.43
N TYR A 464 4.61 30.77 -22.06
CA TYR A 464 5.77 30.82 -21.17
C TYR A 464 6.88 31.67 -21.78
N THR A 465 7.23 31.44 -23.05
CA THR A 465 8.29 32.20 -23.73
C THR A 465 7.91 33.68 -23.90
N LYS A 466 6.63 33.99 -24.15
CA LYS A 466 6.12 35.36 -24.16
C LYS A 466 6.38 36.07 -22.82
N TYR A 467 6.07 35.43 -21.70
CA TYR A 467 6.33 36.02 -20.38
C TYR A 467 7.82 36.18 -20.07
N GLU A 468 8.68 35.29 -20.58
CA GLU A 468 10.13 35.48 -20.49
C GLU A 468 10.61 36.71 -21.26
N GLN A 469 10.07 36.95 -22.46
CA GLN A 469 10.39 38.12 -23.29
C GLN A 469 9.87 39.42 -22.68
N GLU A 470 8.69 39.39 -22.04
CA GLU A 470 8.11 40.52 -21.31
C GLU A 470 8.81 40.79 -19.96
N GLY A 471 9.76 39.95 -19.54
CA GLY A 471 10.44 40.08 -18.25
C GLY A 471 9.57 39.76 -17.03
N ARG A 472 8.47 39.02 -17.22
CA ARG A 472 7.49 38.64 -16.18
C ARG A 472 7.93 37.38 -15.44
N TYR A 473 9.05 37.48 -14.74
CA TYR A 473 9.56 36.40 -13.90
C TYR A 473 10.21 36.96 -12.63
N LYS A 474 10.19 36.16 -11.56
CA LYS A 474 10.84 36.50 -10.29
C LYS A 474 12.34 36.23 -10.34
N LYS A 475 12.76 35.15 -11.01
CA LYS A 475 14.16 34.73 -11.08
C LYS A 475 14.44 33.97 -12.37
N LYS A 476 15.58 34.22 -13.00
CA LYS A 476 16.11 33.41 -14.11
C LYS A 476 17.29 32.57 -13.61
N ILE A 477 17.28 31.28 -13.90
CA ILE A 477 18.28 30.30 -13.46
C ILE A 477 18.70 29.40 -14.64
N LYS A 478 19.74 28.60 -14.49
CA LYS A 478 19.95 27.46 -15.41
C LYS A 478 18.94 26.36 -15.11
N ALA A 479 18.32 25.77 -16.14
CA ALA A 479 17.36 24.68 -15.95
C ALA A 479 17.97 23.49 -15.18
N GLN A 480 19.23 23.18 -15.46
CA GLN A 480 19.99 22.14 -14.76
C GLN A 480 20.15 22.40 -13.26
N LEU A 481 20.19 23.66 -12.81
CA LEU A 481 20.27 23.97 -11.38
C LEU A 481 19.03 23.44 -10.64
N LEU A 482 17.84 23.66 -11.19
CA LEU A 482 16.61 23.12 -10.63
C LEU A 482 16.59 21.58 -10.75
N TRP A 483 17.06 21.03 -11.87
CA TRP A 483 17.18 19.58 -12.05
C TRP A 483 18.05 18.90 -10.99
N HIS A 484 19.19 19.50 -10.65
CA HIS A 484 20.05 19.06 -9.55
C HIS A 484 19.31 19.05 -8.20
N ALA A 485 18.52 20.09 -7.91
CA ALA A 485 17.72 20.14 -6.68
C ALA A 485 16.64 19.04 -6.63
N ILE A 486 15.98 18.77 -7.77
CA ILE A 486 14.97 17.71 -7.90
C ILE A 486 15.60 16.34 -7.57
N ILE A 487 16.71 16.00 -8.25
CA ILE A 487 17.38 14.71 -8.06
C ILE A 487 17.93 14.57 -6.63
N THR A 488 18.42 15.66 -6.04
CA THR A 488 18.90 15.67 -4.65
C THR A 488 17.77 15.36 -3.69
N SER A 489 16.62 16.03 -3.83
CA SER A 489 15.43 15.77 -2.99
C SER A 489 14.95 14.33 -3.15
N GLN A 490 14.93 13.79 -4.37
CA GLN A 490 14.55 12.41 -4.65
C GLN A 490 15.49 11.40 -3.98
N SER A 491 16.80 11.66 -4.03
CA SER A 491 17.81 10.79 -3.42
C SER A 491 17.69 10.78 -1.90
N GLU A 492 17.36 11.92 -1.28
CA GLU A 492 17.23 12.06 0.18
C GLU A 492 15.88 11.53 0.72
N THR A 493 14.80 11.72 -0.02
CA THR A 493 13.43 11.53 0.51
C THR A 493 12.57 10.53 -0.27
N GLY A 494 12.99 10.14 -1.48
CA GLY A 494 12.16 9.38 -2.43
C GLY A 494 11.13 10.23 -3.18
N ASN A 495 11.05 11.54 -2.90
CA ASN A 495 10.13 12.54 -3.45
C ASN A 495 10.92 13.75 -4.02
N PRO A 496 10.34 14.56 -4.91
CA PRO A 496 8.98 14.51 -5.42
C PRO A 496 8.76 13.43 -6.49
N TYR A 497 7.50 13.06 -6.67
CA TYR A 497 7.05 12.27 -7.82
C TYR A 497 7.30 13.03 -9.13
N MET A 498 7.44 12.32 -10.25
CA MET A 498 7.63 12.89 -11.57
C MET A 498 6.49 12.51 -12.50
N VAL A 499 5.65 13.48 -12.84
CA VAL A 499 4.53 13.29 -13.77
C VAL A 499 4.62 14.33 -14.88
N TYR A 500 4.57 13.89 -16.13
CA TYR A 500 4.76 14.72 -17.31
C TYR A 500 3.42 15.28 -17.79
N LYS A 501 3.26 16.60 -17.61
CA LYS A 501 2.04 17.38 -17.90
C LYS A 501 1.57 17.15 -19.33
N ASP A 502 2.47 17.32 -20.29
CA ASP A 502 2.11 17.31 -21.70
C ASP A 502 1.78 15.91 -22.18
N HIS A 503 2.50 14.88 -21.72
CA HIS A 503 2.16 13.49 -22.04
C HIS A 503 0.82 13.06 -21.43
N SER A 504 0.50 13.59 -20.25
CA SER A 504 -0.76 13.35 -19.55
C SER A 504 -1.94 13.99 -20.29
N ASN A 505 -1.82 15.26 -20.69
CA ASN A 505 -2.87 15.99 -21.40
C ASN A 505 -3.05 15.50 -22.85
N ARG A 506 -1.96 15.38 -23.62
CA ARG A 506 -1.96 14.96 -25.04
C ARG A 506 -2.59 13.59 -25.28
N LYS A 507 -2.55 12.74 -24.26
CA LYS A 507 -2.96 11.33 -24.35
C LYS A 507 -4.08 11.00 -23.37
N SER A 508 -4.91 11.99 -23.05
CA SER A 508 -6.11 11.80 -22.23
C SER A 508 -7.35 11.84 -23.10
N ASN A 509 -8.26 10.90 -22.85
CA ASN A 509 -9.58 10.94 -23.46
C ASN A 509 -10.46 12.09 -22.91
N GLN A 510 -10.05 12.72 -21.80
CA GLN A 510 -10.71 13.88 -21.21
C GLN A 510 -10.15 15.22 -21.72
N GLN A 511 -9.28 15.23 -22.75
CA GLN A 511 -8.66 16.48 -23.23
C GLN A 511 -9.67 17.53 -23.74
N ASN A 512 -10.91 17.13 -24.05
CA ASN A 512 -12.00 18.03 -24.43
C ASN A 512 -12.59 18.84 -23.27
N LEU A 513 -12.27 18.49 -22.01
CA LEU A 513 -12.77 19.18 -20.81
C LEU A 513 -11.93 20.42 -20.45
N GLY A 514 -10.68 20.46 -20.91
CA GLY A 514 -9.68 21.46 -20.55
C GLY A 514 -8.40 20.81 -20.04
N THR A 515 -7.46 21.64 -19.60
CA THR A 515 -6.15 21.19 -19.13
C THR A 515 -6.26 20.45 -17.79
N ILE A 516 -5.74 19.23 -17.77
CA ILE A 516 -5.53 18.43 -16.56
C ILE A 516 -4.32 18.99 -15.82
N LYS A 517 -4.51 19.27 -14.53
CA LYS A 517 -3.55 20.03 -13.71
C LYS A 517 -2.75 19.17 -12.72
N CYS A 518 -3.17 17.95 -12.44
CA CYS A 518 -2.44 17.04 -11.56
C CYS A 518 -2.83 15.58 -11.76
N SER A 519 -2.15 14.71 -11.00
CA SER A 519 -2.54 13.33 -10.78
C SER A 519 -3.02 13.14 -9.33
N ASN A 520 -3.31 11.92 -8.91
CA ASN A 520 -3.74 11.58 -7.55
C ASN A 520 -2.55 11.27 -6.61
N LEU A 521 -2.85 10.91 -5.36
CA LEU A 521 -1.88 10.46 -4.36
C LEU A 521 -0.86 9.42 -4.87
N CYS A 522 -1.29 8.49 -5.74
CA CYS A 522 -0.47 7.37 -6.19
C CYS A 522 0.02 7.50 -7.64
N THR A 523 -0.20 8.65 -8.29
CA THR A 523 0.30 9.00 -9.64
C THR A 523 -0.23 8.15 -10.81
N GLU A 524 -1.27 7.33 -10.63
CA GLU A 524 -1.88 6.52 -11.69
C GLU A 524 -3.10 7.17 -12.34
N ILE A 525 -3.74 8.14 -11.67
CA ILE A 525 -4.99 8.76 -12.15
C ILE A 525 -4.71 10.08 -12.82
N ILE A 526 -5.24 10.27 -14.03
CA ILE A 526 -5.07 11.46 -14.86
C ILE A 526 -6.46 11.91 -15.31
N GLU A 527 -7.12 12.65 -14.43
CA GLU A 527 -8.50 13.11 -14.59
C GLU A 527 -8.57 14.64 -14.47
N TYR A 528 -9.49 15.24 -15.23
CA TYR A 528 -9.76 16.67 -15.18
C TYR A 528 -10.34 17.08 -13.83
N SER A 529 -9.91 18.24 -13.33
CA SER A 529 -10.46 18.86 -12.12
C SER A 529 -10.50 20.39 -12.27
N SER A 530 -11.55 21.01 -11.74
CA SER A 530 -11.77 22.46 -11.70
C SER A 530 -12.18 22.89 -10.29
N PRO A 531 -12.33 24.20 -10.00
CA PRO A 531 -12.90 24.66 -8.73
C PRO A 531 -14.30 24.09 -8.43
N GLU A 532 -15.04 23.68 -9.46
CA GLU A 532 -16.40 23.11 -9.40
C GLU A 532 -16.43 21.58 -9.51
N GLU A 533 -15.33 20.95 -9.88
CA GLU A 533 -15.25 19.52 -10.19
C GLU A 533 -14.04 18.87 -9.52
N THR A 534 -14.32 17.99 -8.57
CA THR A 534 -13.31 17.14 -7.94
C THR A 534 -13.34 15.78 -8.62
N ALA A 535 -12.28 15.40 -9.32
CA ALA A 535 -12.21 14.09 -9.97
C ALA A 535 -12.20 12.96 -8.93
N VAL A 536 -12.77 11.80 -9.28
CA VAL A 536 -13.03 10.68 -8.35
C VAL A 536 -12.63 9.36 -8.99
N CYS A 537 -11.78 8.61 -8.31
CA CYS A 537 -11.30 7.35 -8.81
C CYS A 537 -11.97 6.12 -8.17
N ASN A 538 -12.57 5.28 -9.02
CA ASN A 538 -13.20 4.01 -8.66
C ASN A 538 -12.30 2.86 -9.15
N LEU A 539 -11.78 2.04 -8.22
CA LEU A 539 -10.65 1.14 -8.48
C LEU A 539 -10.96 -0.34 -8.23
N ALA A 540 -10.45 -1.20 -9.12
CA ALA A 540 -10.36 -2.64 -8.92
C ALA A 540 -9.12 -3.20 -9.60
N SER A 541 -8.60 -4.33 -9.13
CA SER A 541 -7.40 -4.98 -9.67
C SER A 541 -7.67 -6.43 -10.04
N ILE A 542 -7.23 -6.82 -11.24
CA ILE A 542 -7.29 -8.19 -11.75
C ILE A 542 -6.05 -8.97 -11.30
N ALA A 543 -6.24 -10.22 -10.83
CA ALA A 543 -5.17 -11.10 -10.37
C ALA A 543 -4.57 -11.91 -11.54
N LEU A 544 -3.46 -11.41 -12.11
CA LEU A 544 -2.94 -11.93 -13.38
C LEU A 544 -2.44 -13.39 -13.31
N ASN A 545 -2.00 -13.83 -12.14
CA ASN A 545 -1.57 -15.20 -11.89
C ASN A 545 -2.68 -16.23 -12.12
N MET A 546 -3.96 -15.84 -11.96
CA MET A 546 -5.10 -16.75 -12.12
C MET A 546 -5.37 -17.15 -13.57
N PHE A 547 -4.79 -16.42 -14.54
CA PHE A 547 -5.00 -16.67 -15.97
C PHE A 547 -3.89 -17.53 -16.59
N VAL A 548 -2.91 -17.96 -15.79
CA VAL A 548 -1.89 -18.92 -16.24
C VAL A 548 -2.44 -20.34 -16.04
N THR A 549 -2.56 -21.08 -17.13
CA THR A 549 -3.04 -22.47 -17.11
C THR A 549 -1.95 -23.43 -16.65
N GLU A 550 -2.33 -24.66 -16.27
CA GLU A 550 -1.37 -25.74 -15.94
C GLU A 550 -0.41 -26.06 -17.09
N LYS A 551 -0.83 -25.82 -18.34
CA LYS A 551 -0.01 -25.98 -19.54
C LYS A 551 0.96 -24.81 -19.77
N ARG A 552 1.05 -23.87 -18.83
CA ARG A 552 1.86 -22.64 -18.91
C ARG A 552 1.51 -21.80 -20.14
N THR A 553 0.22 -21.69 -20.42
CA THR A 553 -0.33 -20.73 -21.39
C THR A 553 -1.14 -19.67 -20.66
N PHE A 554 -1.30 -18.49 -21.27
CA PHE A 554 -2.08 -17.40 -20.69
C PHE A 554 -3.47 -17.33 -21.33
N ASP A 555 -4.54 -17.37 -20.53
CA ASP A 555 -5.93 -17.35 -20.99
C ASP A 555 -6.44 -15.91 -21.18
N PHE A 556 -6.22 -15.36 -22.38
CA PHE A 556 -6.69 -14.04 -22.76
C PHE A 556 -8.21 -13.95 -22.90
N ALA A 557 -8.89 -15.05 -23.23
CA ALA A 557 -10.36 -15.05 -23.35
C ALA A 557 -11.01 -14.87 -21.98
N LYS A 558 -10.52 -15.61 -20.97
CA LYS A 558 -10.96 -15.46 -19.60
C LYS A 558 -10.59 -14.09 -19.03
N LEU A 559 -9.40 -13.57 -19.35
CA LEU A 559 -9.00 -12.20 -18.95
C LEU A 559 -9.98 -11.15 -19.49
N LYS A 560 -10.37 -11.25 -20.76
CA LYS A 560 -11.36 -10.36 -21.37
C LYS A 560 -12.71 -10.48 -20.64
N GLU A 561 -13.20 -11.69 -20.39
CA GLU A 561 -14.46 -11.94 -19.68
C GLU A 561 -14.48 -11.29 -18.28
N ILE A 562 -13.46 -11.55 -17.46
CA ILE A 562 -13.33 -10.98 -16.12
C ILE A 562 -13.23 -9.46 -16.18
N THR A 563 -12.50 -8.91 -17.17
CA THR A 563 -12.40 -7.46 -17.34
C THR A 563 -13.77 -6.82 -17.58
N LYS A 564 -14.63 -7.43 -18.41
CA LYS A 564 -16.00 -6.93 -18.64
C LYS A 564 -16.83 -6.91 -17.35
N ILE A 565 -16.74 -7.95 -16.52
CA ILE A 565 -17.41 -8.00 -15.21
C ILE A 565 -16.93 -6.84 -14.33
N VAL A 566 -15.61 -6.64 -14.24
CA VAL A 566 -15.03 -5.55 -13.45
C VAL A 566 -15.49 -4.18 -13.94
N THR A 567 -15.54 -3.96 -15.26
CA THR A 567 -16.03 -2.70 -15.85
C THR A 567 -17.48 -2.43 -15.46
N ARG A 568 -18.38 -3.42 -15.55
CA ARG A 568 -19.77 -3.27 -15.12
C ARG A 568 -19.87 -2.94 -13.63
N ASN A 569 -19.08 -3.61 -12.81
CA ASN A 569 -19.07 -3.41 -11.36
C ASN A 569 -18.63 -1.99 -10.99
N LEU A 570 -17.53 -1.51 -11.57
CA LEU A 570 -17.04 -0.15 -11.33
C LEU A 570 -18.00 0.91 -11.90
N ASN A 571 -18.70 0.63 -12.99
CA ASN A 571 -19.75 1.53 -13.49
C ASN A 571 -20.93 1.63 -12.52
N LYS A 572 -21.36 0.52 -11.89
CA LYS A 572 -22.39 0.55 -10.83
C LYS A 572 -21.90 1.29 -9.58
N VAL A 573 -20.62 1.11 -9.20
CA VAL A 573 -20.00 1.82 -8.06
C VAL A 573 -20.19 3.33 -8.17
N ILE A 574 -20.08 3.93 -9.36
CA ILE A 574 -20.30 5.36 -9.57
C ILE A 574 -21.70 5.80 -9.09
N ASP A 575 -22.73 5.01 -9.34
CA ASP A 575 -24.11 5.41 -9.05
C ASP A 575 -24.45 5.26 -7.55
N ILE A 576 -23.91 4.23 -6.89
CA ILE A 576 -24.21 3.92 -5.49
C ILE A 576 -23.28 4.62 -4.49
N ASN A 577 -22.17 5.19 -4.95
CA ASN A 577 -21.16 5.79 -4.08
C ASN A 577 -21.73 6.97 -3.29
N TYR A 578 -21.41 7.01 -1.99
CA TYR A 578 -21.61 8.20 -1.17
C TYR A 578 -20.47 9.19 -1.41
N TYR A 579 -20.78 10.35 -1.98
CA TYR A 579 -19.79 11.39 -2.28
C TYR A 579 -19.60 12.34 -1.08
N PRO A 580 -18.35 12.56 -0.62
CA PRO A 580 -18.07 13.45 0.52
C PRO A 580 -18.27 14.93 0.19
N THR A 581 -18.22 15.31 -1.09
CA THR A 581 -18.44 16.68 -1.58
C THR A 581 -19.34 16.69 -2.82
N PRO A 582 -20.11 17.77 -3.06
CA PRO A 582 -20.96 17.88 -4.24
C PRO A 582 -20.15 17.98 -5.54
N GLU A 583 -18.96 18.59 -5.51
CA GLU A 583 -18.05 18.69 -6.66
C GLU A 583 -17.56 17.30 -7.11
N ALA A 584 -17.34 16.38 -6.15
CA ALA A 584 -16.98 15.00 -6.43
C ALA A 584 -18.12 14.23 -7.11
N LYS A 585 -19.36 14.41 -6.62
CA LYS A 585 -20.54 13.81 -7.24
C LYS A 585 -20.74 14.32 -8.66
N ARG A 586 -20.60 15.63 -8.86
CA ARG A 586 -20.74 16.28 -10.17
C ARG A 586 -19.77 15.68 -11.19
N SER A 587 -18.47 15.69 -10.89
CA SER A 587 -17.44 15.18 -11.81
C SER A 587 -17.67 13.71 -12.17
N ASN A 588 -17.93 12.86 -11.17
CA ASN A 588 -18.06 11.43 -11.41
C ASN A 588 -19.32 11.07 -12.22
N PHE A 589 -20.42 11.80 -12.06
CA PHE A 589 -21.62 11.57 -12.87
C PHE A 589 -21.48 12.08 -14.32
N ARG A 590 -20.77 13.19 -14.52
CA ARG A 590 -20.55 13.78 -15.86
C ARG A 590 -19.63 12.94 -16.74
N HIS A 591 -18.53 12.44 -16.16
CA HIS A 591 -17.45 11.80 -16.94
C HIS A 591 -17.37 10.28 -16.72
N ARG A 592 -17.87 9.79 -15.58
CA ARG A 592 -17.92 8.37 -15.22
C ARG A 592 -16.59 7.61 -15.35
N PRO A 593 -15.43 8.15 -14.88
CA PRO A 593 -14.15 7.47 -14.99
C PRO A 593 -14.04 6.29 -14.02
N MET A 594 -13.17 5.35 -14.37
CA MET A 594 -12.74 4.25 -13.51
C MET A 594 -11.26 3.92 -13.74
N GLY A 595 -10.69 3.14 -12.83
CA GLY A 595 -9.33 2.63 -12.91
C GLY A 595 -9.25 1.13 -12.66
N ILE A 596 -9.20 0.37 -13.74
CA ILE A 596 -8.88 -1.06 -13.72
C ILE A 596 -7.36 -1.20 -13.72
N GLY A 597 -6.85 -1.78 -12.65
CA GLY A 597 -5.45 -2.15 -12.50
C GLY A 597 -5.23 -3.65 -12.52
N VAL A 598 -4.01 -4.05 -12.19
CA VAL A 598 -3.60 -5.46 -12.09
C VAL A 598 -2.85 -5.70 -10.80
N GLN A 599 -2.67 -6.96 -10.45
CA GLN A 599 -1.74 -7.42 -9.42
C GLN A 599 -1.18 -8.78 -9.84
N GLY A 600 -0.05 -9.18 -9.26
CA GLY A 600 0.58 -10.46 -9.54
C GLY A 600 1.18 -10.57 -10.94
N LEU A 601 1.66 -9.46 -11.53
CA LEU A 601 2.37 -9.52 -12.82
C LEU A 601 3.65 -10.36 -12.72
N ALA A 602 4.44 -10.16 -11.66
CA ALA A 602 5.63 -10.97 -11.41
C ALA A 602 5.29 -12.45 -11.21
N ASP A 603 4.19 -12.75 -10.49
CA ASP A 603 3.72 -14.12 -10.31
C ASP A 603 3.34 -14.77 -11.63
N ALA A 604 2.61 -14.06 -12.50
CA ALA A 604 2.25 -14.55 -13.83
C ALA A 604 3.49 -14.86 -14.67
N PHE A 605 4.51 -13.99 -14.66
CA PHE A 605 5.78 -14.26 -15.35
C PHE A 605 6.50 -15.47 -14.79
N ILE A 606 6.57 -15.62 -13.47
CA ILE A 606 7.23 -16.77 -12.84
C ILE A 606 6.50 -18.07 -13.20
N LEU A 607 5.17 -18.09 -13.14
CA LEU A 607 4.35 -19.25 -13.50
C LEU A 607 4.52 -19.64 -14.99
N MET A 608 4.67 -18.64 -15.86
CA MET A 608 4.98 -18.84 -17.29
C MET A 608 6.45 -19.19 -17.55
N ARG A 609 7.33 -19.15 -16.53
CA ARG A 609 8.79 -19.34 -16.62
C ARG A 609 9.51 -18.26 -17.44
N PHE A 610 9.01 -17.03 -17.40
CA PHE A 610 9.62 -15.89 -18.08
C PHE A 610 10.36 -15.00 -17.08
N PRO A 611 11.69 -14.83 -17.21
CA PRO A 611 12.41 -13.78 -16.50
C PRO A 611 11.77 -12.42 -16.77
N PHE A 612 11.72 -11.54 -15.77
CA PHE A 612 10.94 -10.31 -15.84
C PHE A 612 11.30 -9.39 -17.03
N ASP A 613 12.57 -9.34 -17.41
CA ASP A 613 13.13 -8.54 -18.52
C ASP A 613 13.36 -9.38 -19.81
N SER A 614 12.78 -10.57 -19.89
CA SER A 614 12.83 -11.40 -21.11
C SER A 614 11.91 -10.84 -22.21
N LYS A 615 12.18 -11.19 -23.47
CA LYS A 615 11.35 -10.75 -24.60
C LYS A 615 9.93 -11.30 -24.48
N GLU A 616 9.80 -12.52 -23.97
CA GLU A 616 8.55 -13.22 -23.72
C GLU A 616 7.70 -12.49 -22.68
N ALA A 617 8.31 -12.07 -21.55
CA ALA A 617 7.63 -11.26 -20.53
C ALA A 617 7.19 -9.89 -21.07
N MET A 618 8.04 -9.23 -21.87
CA MET A 618 7.70 -7.95 -22.51
C MET A 618 6.53 -8.08 -23.48
N GLN A 619 6.48 -9.16 -24.26
CA GLN A 619 5.38 -9.43 -25.18
C GLN A 619 4.09 -9.77 -24.43
N LEU A 620 4.18 -10.62 -23.40
CA LEU A 620 3.03 -10.97 -22.56
C LEU A 620 2.47 -9.73 -21.84
N ASN A 621 3.34 -8.83 -21.36
CA ASN A 621 2.93 -7.53 -20.80
C ASN A 621 2.06 -6.75 -21.80
N LYS A 622 2.49 -6.61 -23.07
CA LYS A 622 1.67 -5.93 -24.09
C LYS A 622 0.30 -6.59 -24.26
N GLN A 623 0.28 -7.91 -24.45
CA GLN A 623 -0.94 -8.67 -24.72
C GLN A 623 -1.94 -8.63 -23.55
N ILE A 624 -1.46 -8.66 -22.30
CA ILE A 624 -2.30 -8.53 -21.10
C ILE A 624 -3.02 -7.18 -21.12
N PHE A 625 -2.27 -6.08 -21.25
CA PHE A 625 -2.85 -4.75 -21.18
C PHE A 625 -3.69 -4.40 -22.41
N GLU A 626 -3.31 -4.91 -23.59
CA GLU A 626 -4.14 -4.85 -24.80
C GLU A 626 -5.52 -5.52 -24.56
N THR A 627 -5.52 -6.72 -23.97
CA THR A 627 -6.74 -7.47 -23.66
C THR A 627 -7.62 -6.79 -22.63
N ILE A 628 -7.04 -6.26 -21.55
CA ILE A 628 -7.80 -5.52 -20.53
C ILE A 628 -8.41 -4.26 -21.15
N TYR A 629 -7.65 -3.51 -21.95
CA TYR A 629 -8.18 -2.29 -22.58
C TYR A 629 -9.32 -2.61 -23.55
N TYR A 630 -9.16 -3.66 -24.36
CA TYR A 630 -10.19 -4.12 -25.29
C TYR A 630 -11.46 -4.55 -24.57
N GLY A 631 -11.35 -5.43 -23.56
CA GLY A 631 -12.48 -5.92 -22.78
C GLY A 631 -13.22 -4.80 -22.04
N ALA A 632 -12.48 -3.85 -21.47
CA ALA A 632 -13.07 -2.71 -20.78
C ALA A 632 -13.82 -1.77 -21.72
N LEU A 633 -13.25 -1.46 -22.89
CA LEU A 633 -13.93 -0.66 -23.92
C LEU A 633 -15.18 -1.35 -24.46
N GLU A 634 -15.10 -2.65 -24.74
CA GLU A 634 -16.23 -3.44 -25.21
C GLU A 634 -17.37 -3.40 -24.19
N SER A 635 -17.10 -3.66 -22.90
CA SER A 635 -18.12 -3.59 -21.85
C SER A 635 -18.67 -2.17 -21.63
N SER A 636 -17.85 -1.14 -21.80
CA SER A 636 -18.30 0.26 -21.69
C SER A 636 -19.17 0.66 -22.88
N CYS A 637 -18.89 0.14 -24.07
CA CYS A 637 -19.72 0.30 -25.27
C CYS A 637 -21.07 -0.43 -25.13
N GLU A 638 -21.07 -1.68 -24.64
CA GLU A 638 -22.30 -2.43 -24.31
C GLU A 638 -23.17 -1.70 -23.28
N SER A 639 -22.55 -1.06 -22.29
CA SER A 639 -23.27 -0.23 -21.30
C SER A 639 -23.83 1.05 -21.93
N ALA A 640 -23.13 1.63 -22.91
CA ALA A 640 -23.59 2.83 -23.62
C ALA A 640 -24.74 2.53 -24.59
N GLU A 641 -24.76 1.35 -25.21
CA GLU A 641 -25.88 0.89 -26.03
C GLU A 641 -27.18 0.83 -25.22
N LYS A 642 -27.11 0.44 -23.95
CA LYS A 642 -28.25 0.35 -23.03
C LYS A 642 -28.62 1.70 -22.40
N ASP A 643 -27.64 2.38 -21.81
CA ASP A 643 -27.87 3.51 -20.90
C ASP A 643 -27.46 4.88 -21.51
N GLY A 644 -27.00 4.89 -22.75
CA GLY A 644 -26.38 6.04 -23.42
C GLY A 644 -24.91 6.27 -23.03
N PRO A 645 -24.14 7.04 -23.81
CA PRO A 645 -22.79 7.43 -23.43
C PRO A 645 -22.78 8.35 -22.20
N TYR A 646 -21.61 8.58 -21.61
CA TYR A 646 -21.46 9.61 -20.55
C TYR A 646 -21.69 11.02 -21.10
N GLU A 647 -22.06 11.96 -20.24
CA GLU A 647 -22.52 13.32 -20.61
C GLU A 647 -21.52 14.05 -21.52
N THR A 648 -20.23 13.97 -21.20
CA THR A 648 -19.18 14.71 -21.93
C THR A 648 -18.47 13.87 -23.00
N TYR A 649 -19.13 12.83 -23.54
CA TYR A 649 -18.58 11.98 -24.60
C TYR A 649 -18.35 12.74 -25.90
N ALA A 650 -19.28 13.59 -26.32
CA ALA A 650 -19.17 14.35 -27.55
C ALA A 650 -17.93 15.27 -27.53
N GLY A 651 -17.07 15.12 -28.53
CA GLY A 651 -15.83 15.89 -28.67
C GLY A 651 -14.60 15.22 -28.05
N SER A 652 -14.78 14.18 -27.24
CA SER A 652 -13.68 13.35 -26.73
C SER A 652 -12.96 12.62 -27.89
N PRO A 653 -11.68 12.24 -27.72
CA PRO A 653 -10.97 11.43 -28.70
C PRO A 653 -11.67 10.14 -29.10
N VAL A 654 -12.23 9.39 -28.15
CA VAL A 654 -12.95 8.14 -28.46
C VAL A 654 -14.17 8.41 -29.34
N SER A 655 -14.85 9.55 -29.19
CA SER A 655 -15.96 9.93 -30.08
C SER A 655 -15.52 10.26 -31.51
N LYS A 656 -14.21 10.43 -31.73
CA LYS A 656 -13.58 10.65 -33.03
C LYS A 656 -12.89 9.38 -33.55
N GLY A 657 -13.10 8.23 -32.90
CA GLY A 657 -12.47 6.96 -33.26
C GLY A 657 -10.99 6.85 -32.86
N ILE A 658 -10.50 7.75 -32.00
CA ILE A 658 -9.12 7.77 -31.49
C ILE A 658 -9.10 7.07 -30.13
N LEU A 659 -8.49 5.88 -30.09
CA LEU A 659 -8.28 5.11 -28.87
C LEU A 659 -6.89 5.40 -28.29
N GLN A 660 -6.61 4.84 -27.11
CA GLN A 660 -5.39 5.18 -26.37
C GLN A 660 -4.13 4.94 -27.19
N TYR A 661 -3.97 3.78 -27.83
CA TYR A 661 -2.75 3.45 -28.57
C TYR A 661 -2.54 4.36 -29.80
N ASP A 662 -3.61 4.92 -30.38
CA ASP A 662 -3.52 5.89 -31.48
C ASP A 662 -2.85 7.21 -31.03
N MET A 663 -2.89 7.52 -29.73
CA MET A 663 -2.24 8.69 -29.12
C MET A 663 -0.77 8.46 -28.77
N TRP A 664 -0.27 7.23 -28.90
CA TRP A 664 1.10 6.87 -28.59
C TRP A 664 1.94 6.70 -29.85
N LYS A 665 3.23 7.01 -29.70
CA LYS A 665 4.26 6.79 -30.71
C LYS A 665 5.41 6.04 -30.08
N ASP A 666 6.11 5.23 -30.86
CA ASP A 666 7.38 4.64 -30.45
C ASP A 666 8.49 5.71 -30.37
N VAL A 667 9.68 5.29 -29.94
CA VAL A 667 10.85 6.18 -29.81
C VAL A 667 11.31 6.80 -31.14
N ASN A 668 10.91 6.24 -32.27
CA ASN A 668 11.23 6.73 -33.61
C ASN A 668 10.10 7.61 -34.18
N GLY A 669 9.02 7.82 -33.43
CA GLY A 669 7.86 8.61 -33.84
C GLY A 669 6.82 7.83 -34.65
N ASN A 670 6.94 6.51 -34.79
CA ASN A 670 5.95 5.69 -35.50
C ASN A 670 4.71 5.45 -34.62
N PRO A 671 3.50 5.41 -35.19
CA PRO A 671 2.29 5.04 -34.45
C PRO A 671 2.39 3.64 -33.84
N ILE A 672 1.83 3.44 -32.64
CA ILE A 672 1.72 2.11 -32.04
C ILE A 672 0.59 1.34 -32.72
N VAL A 673 0.92 0.17 -33.28
CA VAL A 673 -0.05 -0.76 -33.89
C VAL A 673 -0.32 -1.90 -32.89
N PRO A 674 -1.58 -2.11 -32.45
CA PRO A 674 -1.95 -3.24 -31.63
C PRO A 674 -1.69 -4.59 -32.32
N SER A 675 -1.66 -5.67 -31.55
CA SER A 675 -1.53 -7.01 -32.13
C SER A 675 -2.82 -7.47 -32.81
N SER A 676 -2.78 -8.60 -33.51
CA SER A 676 -3.96 -9.24 -34.10
C SER A 676 -4.80 -10.04 -33.08
N LEU A 677 -4.52 -9.92 -31.78
CA LEU A 677 -5.21 -10.67 -30.72
C LEU A 677 -6.69 -10.30 -30.61
N HIS A 678 -7.04 -9.04 -30.89
CA HIS A 678 -8.41 -8.53 -30.83
C HIS A 678 -8.79 -7.75 -32.08
N ASP A 679 -10.07 -7.78 -32.46
CA ASP A 679 -10.59 -7.03 -33.61
C ASP A 679 -10.93 -5.59 -33.20
N TRP A 680 -9.92 -4.72 -33.26
CA TRP A 680 -10.04 -3.29 -32.96
C TRP A 680 -10.90 -2.53 -33.97
N ALA A 681 -10.97 -2.97 -35.22
CA ALA A 681 -11.77 -2.32 -36.25
C ALA A 681 -13.26 -2.51 -35.97
N ALA A 682 -13.67 -3.74 -35.64
CA ALA A 682 -15.05 -4.03 -35.23
C ALA A 682 -15.44 -3.27 -33.96
N LEU A 683 -14.53 -3.18 -32.97
CA LEU A 683 -14.80 -2.42 -31.74
C LEU A 683 -14.93 -0.92 -32.02
N LYS A 684 -14.05 -0.32 -32.83
CA LYS A 684 -14.17 1.09 -33.25
C LYS A 684 -15.49 1.37 -33.98
N ALA A 685 -15.95 0.45 -34.83
CA ALA A 685 -17.25 0.58 -35.50
C ALA A 685 -18.43 0.55 -34.51
N LYS A 686 -18.38 -0.33 -33.49
CA LYS A 686 -19.38 -0.34 -32.41
C LYS A 686 -19.37 0.95 -31.59
N ILE A 687 -18.18 1.43 -31.20
CA ILE A 687 -18.02 2.69 -30.46
C ILE A 687 -18.54 3.88 -31.27
N ALA A 688 -18.28 3.92 -32.58
CA ALA A 688 -18.82 4.97 -33.44
C ALA A 688 -20.37 4.98 -33.46
N LYS A 689 -21.00 3.80 -33.34
CA LYS A 689 -22.46 3.66 -33.33
C LYS A 689 -23.10 3.99 -31.98
N PHE A 690 -22.53 3.50 -30.88
CA PHE A 690 -23.16 3.53 -29.55
C PHE A 690 -22.47 4.43 -28.53
N GLY A 691 -21.23 4.81 -28.79
CA GLY A 691 -20.37 5.47 -27.82
C GLY A 691 -19.84 4.55 -26.73
N VAL A 692 -19.36 5.14 -25.64
CA VAL A 692 -18.91 4.41 -24.44
C VAL A 692 -19.47 5.08 -23.19
N ARG A 693 -19.69 4.28 -22.13
CA ARG A 693 -20.33 4.74 -20.89
C ARG A 693 -19.36 5.43 -19.93
N ASN A 694 -18.06 5.29 -20.14
CA ASN A 694 -17.02 5.75 -19.21
C ASN A 694 -15.92 6.49 -19.97
N SER A 695 -15.50 7.66 -19.48
CA SER A 695 -14.46 8.44 -20.13
C SER A 695 -13.07 7.81 -20.05
N LEU A 696 -12.77 7.12 -18.96
CA LEU A 696 -11.48 6.49 -18.66
C LEU A 696 -11.71 5.14 -17.97
N LEU A 697 -10.83 4.17 -18.20
CA LEU A 697 -11.01 2.77 -17.87
C LEU A 697 -9.85 2.14 -17.09
N LEU A 698 -8.59 2.33 -17.51
CA LEU A 698 -7.43 1.62 -16.97
C LEU A 698 -6.50 2.57 -16.22
N ALA A 699 -6.11 2.16 -15.01
CA ALA A 699 -5.13 2.85 -14.17
C ALA A 699 -4.47 1.89 -13.17
N PRO A 700 -3.34 1.24 -13.51
CA PRO A 700 -2.65 0.33 -12.59
C PRO A 700 -2.13 1.04 -11.33
N MET A 701 -2.84 0.85 -10.22
CA MET A 701 -2.54 1.40 -8.91
C MET A 701 -1.61 0.49 -8.09
N PRO A 702 -1.04 0.98 -6.96
CA PRO A 702 -0.38 0.13 -5.99
C PRO A 702 -1.42 -0.74 -5.29
N THR A 703 -1.12 -2.03 -5.11
CA THR A 703 -2.05 -3.01 -4.54
C THR A 703 -1.58 -3.57 -3.19
N ALA A 704 -0.75 -2.82 -2.45
CA ALA A 704 -0.17 -3.21 -1.16
C ALA A 704 -1.04 -4.08 -0.25
N SER A 705 -2.26 -3.63 0.08
CA SER A 705 -3.15 -4.41 0.95
C SER A 705 -3.91 -5.52 0.22
N THR A 706 -4.40 -5.26 -1.00
CA THR A 706 -5.25 -6.20 -1.74
C THR A 706 -4.46 -7.36 -2.37
N ALA A 707 -3.24 -7.11 -2.84
CA ALA A 707 -2.30 -8.14 -3.28
C ALA A 707 -1.88 -9.04 -2.12
N GLN A 708 -1.65 -8.46 -0.94
CA GLN A 708 -1.41 -9.25 0.27
C GLN A 708 -2.59 -10.16 0.64
N ILE A 709 -3.84 -9.68 0.50
CA ILE A 709 -5.04 -10.50 0.75
C ILE A 709 -5.09 -11.68 -0.21
N LEU A 710 -4.86 -11.45 -1.51
CA LEU A 710 -4.89 -12.51 -2.53
C LEU A 710 -3.64 -13.40 -2.54
N GLY A 711 -2.55 -12.97 -1.90
CA GLY A 711 -1.28 -13.69 -1.87
C GLY A 711 -0.39 -13.44 -3.08
N ASN A 712 -0.58 -12.32 -3.78
CA ASN A 712 0.15 -11.93 -4.98
C ASN A 712 1.21 -10.87 -4.69
N ASN A 713 2.16 -10.70 -5.63
CA ASN A 713 3.05 -9.55 -5.66
C ASN A 713 2.31 -8.28 -6.08
N GLU A 714 2.83 -7.14 -5.63
CA GLU A 714 2.19 -5.85 -5.87
C GLU A 714 2.18 -5.45 -7.35
N SER A 715 0.99 -5.07 -7.80
CA SER A 715 0.74 -4.37 -9.06
C SER A 715 1.49 -4.98 -10.26
N VAL A 716 2.23 -4.13 -10.97
CA VAL A 716 3.14 -4.43 -12.08
C VAL A 716 4.60 -4.55 -11.63
N GLU A 717 4.87 -4.64 -10.33
CA GLU A 717 6.23 -4.65 -9.78
C GLU A 717 6.89 -6.02 -9.89
N ALA A 718 8.22 -6.02 -10.00
CA ALA A 718 9.02 -7.21 -9.76
C ALA A 718 9.14 -7.49 -8.26
N TYR A 719 9.48 -8.72 -7.89
CA TYR A 719 9.73 -9.06 -6.48
C TYR A 719 10.90 -8.22 -5.94
N ASN A 720 10.65 -7.49 -4.85
CA ASN A 720 11.68 -6.69 -4.18
C ASN A 720 12.78 -7.58 -3.57
N SER A 721 12.38 -8.71 -2.99
CA SER A 721 13.26 -9.71 -2.40
C SER A 721 12.61 -11.10 -2.47
N ASN A 722 13.41 -12.16 -2.59
CA ASN A 722 12.89 -13.52 -2.50
C ASN A 722 12.76 -14.04 -1.06
N ILE A 723 13.37 -13.38 -0.08
CA ILE A 723 13.14 -13.65 1.34
C ILE A 723 12.98 -12.30 2.05
N PHE A 724 11.83 -12.09 2.69
CA PHE A 724 11.50 -10.84 3.36
C PHE A 724 10.85 -11.09 4.71
N ILE A 725 10.91 -10.08 5.57
CA ILE A 725 10.30 -10.15 6.91
C ILE A 725 8.93 -9.48 6.86
N ARG A 726 7.90 -10.19 7.32
CA ARG A 726 6.56 -9.64 7.54
C ARG A 726 6.29 -9.47 9.03
N ARG A 727 5.85 -8.27 9.38
CA ARG A 727 5.42 -7.94 10.74
C ARG A 727 3.92 -8.15 10.88
N VAL A 728 3.51 -8.96 11.85
CA VAL A 728 2.13 -9.06 12.33
C VAL A 728 2.10 -8.71 13.82
N LEU A 729 0.91 -8.59 14.42
CA LEU A 729 0.79 -8.21 15.83
C LEU A 729 1.53 -9.17 16.79
N SER A 730 1.66 -10.44 16.43
CA SER A 730 2.34 -11.47 17.22
C SER A 730 3.85 -11.58 16.95
N GLY A 731 4.41 -10.79 16.03
CA GLY A 731 5.87 -10.74 15.81
C GLY A 731 6.29 -10.60 14.35
N GLU A 732 7.57 -10.82 14.12
CA GLU A 732 8.21 -10.80 12.80
C GLU A 732 8.36 -12.22 12.26
N PHE A 733 7.89 -12.45 11.04
CA PHE A 733 7.95 -13.75 10.36
C PHE A 733 8.78 -13.62 9.09
N GLN A 734 9.73 -14.52 8.89
CA GLN A 734 10.41 -14.65 7.62
C GLN A 734 9.51 -15.35 6.61
N VAL A 735 9.38 -14.75 5.43
CA VAL A 735 8.55 -15.24 4.33
C VAL A 735 9.47 -15.43 3.12
N VAL A 736 9.41 -16.63 2.55
CA VAL A 736 10.12 -16.99 1.32
C VAL A 736 9.16 -16.82 0.14
N ASN A 737 9.67 -16.38 -1.00
CA ASN A 737 8.95 -16.40 -2.26
C ASN A 737 8.51 -17.84 -2.54
N GLN A 738 7.19 -18.05 -2.53
CA GLN A 738 6.55 -19.35 -2.67
C GLN A 738 7.01 -20.10 -3.91
N HIS A 739 7.11 -19.39 -5.03
CA HIS A 739 7.49 -19.98 -6.31
C HIS A 739 8.94 -20.45 -6.29
N LEU A 740 9.86 -19.62 -5.76
CA LEU A 740 11.26 -19.98 -5.61
C LEU A 740 11.41 -21.21 -4.72
N TYR A 741 10.72 -21.23 -3.58
CA TYR A 741 10.75 -22.38 -2.68
C TYR A 741 10.34 -23.66 -3.40
N ASN A 742 9.22 -23.62 -4.13
CA ASN A 742 8.68 -24.78 -4.83
C ASN A 742 9.69 -25.31 -5.84
N ASP A 743 10.31 -24.43 -6.65
CA ASP A 743 11.32 -24.84 -7.62
C ASP A 743 12.57 -25.45 -6.97
N LEU A 744 13.09 -24.81 -5.91
CA LEU A 744 14.28 -25.33 -5.22
C LEU A 744 14.01 -26.66 -4.51
N THR A 745 12.76 -26.90 -4.10
CA THR A 745 12.33 -28.16 -3.48
C THR A 745 12.12 -29.25 -4.53
N GLU A 746 11.52 -28.92 -5.68
CA GLU A 746 11.36 -29.83 -6.82
C GLU A 746 12.74 -30.27 -7.37
N LEU A 747 13.72 -29.37 -7.35
CA LEU A 747 15.12 -29.67 -7.68
C LEU A 747 15.87 -30.45 -6.59
N GLY A 748 15.28 -30.65 -5.41
CA GLY A 748 15.90 -31.35 -4.28
C GLY A 748 17.09 -30.61 -3.64
N ILE A 749 17.23 -29.30 -3.88
CA ILE A 749 18.38 -28.50 -3.42
C ILE A 749 18.07 -27.59 -2.24
N TRP A 750 16.79 -27.41 -1.89
CA TRP A 750 16.39 -26.58 -0.75
C TRP A 750 16.88 -27.15 0.59
N ASN A 751 17.64 -26.37 1.34
CA ASN A 751 18.11 -26.73 2.69
C ASN A 751 18.39 -25.48 3.55
N ASP A 752 18.62 -25.69 4.85
CA ASP A 752 18.87 -24.60 5.81
C ASP A 752 20.10 -23.75 5.45
N ASN A 753 21.16 -24.34 4.89
CA ASN A 753 22.35 -23.60 4.48
C ASN A 753 22.04 -22.67 3.29
N MET A 754 21.35 -23.18 2.27
CA MET A 754 20.93 -22.40 1.11
C MET A 754 20.01 -21.25 1.51
N ARG A 755 19.04 -21.50 2.40
CA ARG A 755 18.18 -20.46 2.94
C ARG A 755 18.99 -19.37 3.64
N ASN A 756 19.92 -19.75 4.51
CA ASN A 756 20.76 -18.81 5.24
C ASN A 756 21.69 -18.00 4.31
N GLU A 757 22.15 -18.61 3.21
CA GLU A 757 22.92 -17.93 2.17
C GLU A 757 22.07 -16.89 1.42
N ILE A 758 20.84 -17.23 1.03
CA ILE A 758 19.89 -16.29 0.42
C ILE A 758 19.60 -15.12 1.37
N ILE A 759 19.38 -15.40 2.66
CA ILE A 759 19.17 -14.36 3.69
C ILE A 759 20.40 -13.44 3.80
N GLY A 760 21.60 -14.02 3.89
CA GLY A 760 22.87 -13.29 3.95
C GLY A 760 23.16 -12.43 2.71
N LEU A 761 22.58 -12.80 1.56
CA LEU A 761 22.61 -12.04 0.31
C LEU A 761 21.41 -11.09 0.16
N GLY A 762 20.62 -10.87 1.22
CA GLY A 762 19.49 -9.94 1.21
C GLY A 762 18.33 -10.40 0.31
N GLY A 763 18.15 -11.70 0.14
CA GLY A 763 17.11 -12.31 -0.69
C GLY A 763 17.48 -12.52 -2.15
N SER A 764 18.73 -12.25 -2.53
CA SER A 764 19.26 -12.55 -3.87
C SER A 764 19.62 -14.03 -3.99
N VAL A 765 19.32 -14.63 -5.15
CA VAL A 765 19.74 -15.99 -5.51
C VAL A 765 20.95 -16.02 -6.45
N GLN A 766 21.40 -14.87 -6.96
CA GLN A 766 22.36 -14.81 -8.08
C GLN A 766 23.72 -15.43 -7.74
N ARG A 767 24.17 -15.22 -6.50
CA ARG A 767 25.48 -15.68 -6.00
C ARG A 767 25.39 -16.94 -5.14
N VAL A 768 24.21 -17.55 -5.04
CA VAL A 768 24.02 -18.78 -4.26
C VAL A 768 24.55 -19.97 -5.06
N ASN A 769 25.40 -20.77 -4.44
CA ASN A 769 25.96 -21.97 -5.05
C ASN A 769 24.88 -23.07 -5.18
N GLY A 770 24.90 -23.81 -6.29
CA GLY A 770 23.98 -24.93 -6.53
C GLY A 770 22.63 -24.57 -7.13
N ILE A 771 22.27 -23.28 -7.26
CA ILE A 771 21.07 -22.86 -7.99
C ILE A 771 21.40 -22.74 -9.49
N PRO A 772 20.65 -23.42 -10.39
CA PRO A 772 20.80 -23.30 -11.84
C PRO A 772 20.62 -21.88 -12.38
N ASP A 773 21.26 -21.55 -13.50
CA ASP A 773 21.27 -20.19 -14.06
C ASP A 773 19.90 -19.73 -14.59
N ASP A 774 19.08 -20.64 -15.08
CA ASP A 774 17.70 -20.38 -15.49
C ASP A 774 16.82 -19.98 -14.29
N ILE A 775 16.95 -20.68 -13.16
CA ILE A 775 16.30 -20.32 -11.89
C ILE A 775 16.82 -18.97 -11.38
N LYS A 776 18.13 -18.73 -11.44
CA LYS A 776 18.70 -17.42 -11.07
C LYS A 776 18.12 -16.29 -11.92
N LYS A 777 18.02 -16.48 -13.24
CA LYS A 777 17.43 -15.48 -14.15
C LYS A 777 15.96 -15.21 -13.82
N LEU A 778 15.19 -16.26 -13.50
CA LEU A 778 13.76 -16.18 -13.19
C LEU A 778 13.50 -15.40 -11.89
N TYR A 779 14.34 -15.60 -10.87
CA TYR A 779 14.19 -15.00 -9.54
C TYR A 779 15.12 -13.82 -9.27
N ARG A 780 15.48 -13.08 -10.31
CA ARG A 780 16.13 -11.77 -10.13
C ARG A 780 15.19 -10.84 -9.37
N THR A 781 15.75 -10.21 -8.34
CA THR A 781 15.06 -9.17 -7.58
C THR A 781 14.98 -7.88 -8.40
N VAL A 782 14.10 -6.96 -8.02
CA VAL A 782 13.96 -5.65 -8.68
C VAL A 782 15.29 -4.86 -8.73
N TRP A 783 16.20 -5.12 -7.79
CA TRP A 783 17.53 -4.51 -7.70
C TRP A 783 18.53 -5.05 -8.72
N GLU A 784 18.23 -6.19 -9.32
CA GLU A 784 19.08 -6.93 -10.27
C GLU A 784 18.49 -6.87 -11.69
N ILE A 785 17.27 -6.36 -11.82
CA ILE A 785 16.60 -6.12 -13.10
C ILE A 785 17.02 -4.73 -13.61
N PRO A 786 17.47 -4.61 -14.87
CA PRO A 786 17.75 -3.31 -15.46
C PRO A 786 16.51 -2.43 -15.45
N GLN A 787 16.57 -1.26 -14.79
CA GLN A 787 15.42 -0.34 -14.70
C GLN A 787 14.95 0.14 -16.08
N ARG A 788 15.85 0.16 -17.07
CA ARG A 788 15.50 0.43 -18.47
C ARG A 788 14.44 -0.53 -19.01
N ALA A 789 14.52 -1.82 -18.66
CA ALA A 789 13.53 -2.81 -19.07
C ALA A 789 12.17 -2.56 -18.41
N ILE A 790 12.17 -2.20 -17.12
CA ILE A 790 10.95 -1.85 -16.38
C ILE A 790 10.25 -0.63 -17.02
N ILE A 791 11.03 0.40 -17.36
CA ILE A 791 10.53 1.63 -18.01
C ILE A 791 10.01 1.32 -19.42
N GLN A 792 10.71 0.48 -20.19
CA GLN A 792 10.23 0.05 -21.50
C GLN A 792 8.90 -0.71 -21.41
N MET A 793 8.78 -1.66 -20.48
CA MET A 793 7.53 -2.39 -20.26
C MET A 793 6.40 -1.46 -19.80
N ALA A 794 6.71 -0.43 -19.00
CA ALA A 794 5.77 0.60 -18.60
C ALA A 794 5.27 1.43 -19.80
N ALA A 795 6.16 1.78 -20.74
CA ALA A 795 5.78 2.49 -21.97
C ALA A 795 4.94 1.60 -22.89
N ASP A 796 5.34 0.33 -23.05
CA ASP A 796 4.65 -0.67 -23.84
C ASP A 796 3.20 -0.87 -23.38
N ARG A 797 2.98 -1.03 -22.06
CA ARG A 797 1.62 -1.11 -21.51
C ARG A 797 0.91 0.25 -21.50
N GLY A 798 1.67 1.35 -21.43
CA GLY A 798 1.17 2.71 -21.43
C GLY A 798 0.30 3.04 -22.65
N ALA A 799 0.63 2.44 -23.81
CA ALA A 799 -0.16 2.55 -25.03
C ALA A 799 -1.61 2.03 -24.89
N PHE A 800 -1.88 1.18 -23.91
CA PHE A 800 -3.21 0.63 -23.64
C PHE A 800 -3.82 1.17 -22.33
N ILE A 801 -3.13 2.07 -21.62
CA ILE A 801 -3.60 2.67 -20.36
C ILE A 801 -4.03 4.11 -20.61
N CYS A 802 -5.33 4.36 -20.56
CA CYS A 802 -5.90 5.69 -20.80
C CYS A 802 -5.61 6.71 -19.70
N GLN A 803 -5.38 6.26 -18.45
CA GLN A 803 -4.90 7.10 -17.36
C GLN A 803 -3.36 7.03 -17.29
N SER A 804 -2.77 6.69 -16.15
CA SER A 804 -1.34 6.41 -15.97
C SER A 804 -1.17 5.14 -15.12
N GLN A 805 0.03 4.95 -14.55
CA GLN A 805 0.40 3.80 -13.73
C GLN A 805 1.38 4.23 -12.64
N SER A 806 1.25 3.64 -11.44
CA SER A 806 2.16 3.92 -10.32
C SER A 806 3.50 3.21 -10.52
N LEU A 807 4.48 3.90 -11.11
CA LEU A 807 5.77 3.32 -11.48
C LEU A 807 6.86 3.61 -10.43
N ASN A 808 7.13 2.67 -9.52
CA ASN A 808 8.28 2.78 -8.63
C ASN A 808 9.58 2.46 -9.36
N ILE A 809 10.62 3.25 -9.09
CA ILE A 809 11.97 3.06 -9.63
C ILE A 809 12.90 2.62 -8.49
N HIS A 810 13.70 1.59 -8.76
CA HIS A 810 14.59 0.98 -7.78
C HIS A 810 16.03 1.15 -8.22
N ILE A 811 16.78 2.00 -7.51
CA ILE A 811 18.21 2.22 -7.77
C ILE A 811 18.92 2.10 -6.44
N ALA A 812 19.68 1.02 -6.26
CA ALA A 812 20.33 0.69 -4.99
C ALA A 812 21.23 1.84 -4.51
N GLU A 813 22.11 2.32 -5.40
CA GLU A 813 23.03 3.44 -5.18
C GLU A 813 22.71 4.54 -6.20
N PRO A 814 21.85 5.51 -5.83
CA PRO A 814 21.50 6.60 -6.71
C PRO A 814 22.70 7.53 -6.93
N ASP A 815 22.92 7.89 -8.18
CA ASP A 815 23.80 8.99 -8.55
C ASP A 815 23.10 9.87 -9.59
N PHE A 816 23.61 11.08 -9.76
CA PHE A 816 22.99 12.08 -10.63
C PHE A 816 22.90 11.61 -12.08
N GLY A 817 23.90 10.89 -12.59
CA GLY A 817 23.92 10.39 -13.96
C GLY A 817 22.88 9.29 -14.20
N LYS A 818 22.79 8.31 -13.29
CA LYS A 818 21.78 7.24 -13.34
C LYS A 818 20.36 7.81 -13.24
N LEU A 819 20.10 8.70 -12.30
CA LEU A 819 18.77 9.29 -12.13
C LEU A 819 18.38 10.18 -13.31
N THR A 820 19.32 10.99 -13.83
CA THR A 820 19.07 11.80 -15.01
C THR A 820 18.75 10.93 -16.23
N SER A 821 19.60 9.96 -16.55
CA SER A 821 19.38 9.08 -17.70
C SER A 821 18.07 8.30 -17.61
N MET A 822 17.71 7.84 -16.40
CA MET A 822 16.45 7.16 -16.12
C MET A 822 15.23 8.04 -16.41
N HIS A 823 15.18 9.25 -15.83
CA HIS A 823 14.06 10.18 -16.06
C HIS A 823 13.93 10.59 -17.52
N PHE A 824 15.04 10.94 -18.17
CA PHE A 824 15.02 11.31 -19.58
C PHE A 824 14.62 10.14 -20.48
N HIS A 825 14.99 8.91 -20.12
CA HIS A 825 14.55 7.73 -20.86
C HIS A 825 13.03 7.52 -20.76
N GLY A 826 12.47 7.61 -19.55
CA GLY A 826 11.03 7.51 -19.33
C GLY A 826 10.24 8.60 -20.04
N TRP A 827 10.73 9.85 -19.99
CA TRP A 827 10.16 10.97 -20.72
C TRP A 827 10.17 10.76 -22.24
N ARG A 828 11.32 10.40 -22.84
CA ARG A 828 11.41 10.16 -24.29
C ARG A 828 10.54 9.00 -24.78
N LEU A 829 10.31 8.00 -23.92
CA LEU A 829 9.38 6.90 -24.20
C LEU A 829 7.91 7.31 -24.10
N GLY A 830 7.62 8.54 -23.68
CA GLY A 830 6.28 9.05 -23.56
C GLY A 830 5.58 8.67 -22.26
N LEU A 831 6.25 8.24 -21.21
CA LEU A 831 5.54 7.92 -19.95
C LEU A 831 4.72 9.11 -19.45
N LYS A 832 3.54 8.86 -18.88
CA LYS A 832 2.77 9.92 -18.20
C LYS A 832 3.33 10.15 -16.80
N THR A 833 3.51 9.07 -16.04
CA THR A 833 4.22 9.05 -14.77
C THR A 833 5.60 8.45 -14.99
N GLY A 834 6.64 9.29 -14.89
CA GLY A 834 8.02 8.85 -15.00
C GLY A 834 8.50 8.15 -13.74
N MET A 835 8.03 8.61 -12.57
CA MET A 835 8.40 8.02 -11.29
C MET A 835 7.33 8.31 -10.23
N TYR A 836 6.86 7.24 -9.59
CA TYR A 836 6.13 7.30 -8.31
C TYR A 836 7.15 7.47 -7.18
N TYR A 837 7.57 6.41 -6.49
CA TYR A 837 8.70 6.49 -5.55
C TYR A 837 10.03 6.15 -6.21
N LEU A 838 11.08 6.87 -5.79
CA LEU A 838 12.44 6.34 -5.85
C LEU A 838 12.70 5.48 -4.61
N ARG A 839 13.09 4.21 -4.82
CA ARG A 839 13.50 3.27 -3.78
C ARG A 839 15.01 3.06 -3.87
N THR A 840 15.69 3.26 -2.75
CA THR A 840 17.14 3.11 -2.61
C THR A 840 17.48 2.08 -1.55
N LYS A 841 18.72 1.57 -1.54
CA LYS A 841 19.22 0.73 -0.45
C LYS A 841 20.05 1.60 0.50
N PRO A 842 19.94 1.41 1.83
CA PRO A 842 20.84 2.07 2.78
C PRO A 842 22.30 1.73 2.48
N ALA A 843 23.21 2.71 2.61
CA ALA A 843 24.65 2.53 2.37
C ALA A 843 25.30 1.54 3.35
N ALA A 844 24.71 1.35 4.54
CA ALA A 844 25.10 0.34 5.52
C ALA A 844 23.96 -0.67 5.71
N ASN A 845 24.20 -1.94 5.40
CA ASN A 845 23.28 -3.00 5.77
C ASN A 845 23.24 -3.09 7.31
N ALA A 846 22.05 -2.95 7.90
CA ALA A 846 21.87 -3.33 9.30
C ALA A 846 22.37 -4.76 9.48
N ILE A 847 23.24 -4.97 10.47
CA ILE A 847 23.81 -6.27 10.79
C ILE A 847 22.64 -7.26 10.98
N GLN A 848 22.52 -8.25 10.10
CA GLN A 848 21.58 -9.34 10.30
C GLN A 848 22.10 -10.21 11.45
N PHE A 849 21.45 -10.13 12.61
CA PHE A 849 21.85 -10.81 13.85
C PHE A 849 21.57 -12.33 13.85
N THR A 850 20.89 -12.85 12.82
CA THR A 850 20.32 -14.21 12.83
C THR A 850 21.18 -15.28 12.15
N VAL A 851 22.36 -14.94 11.61
CA VAL A 851 23.16 -15.91 10.84
C VAL A 851 24.62 -15.93 11.29
N ASP A 852 25.16 -17.15 11.41
CA ASP A 852 26.57 -17.40 11.73
C ASP A 852 27.47 -16.83 10.61
N LYS A 853 28.02 -15.64 10.87
CA LYS A 853 28.75 -14.84 9.89
C LYS A 853 30.03 -15.50 9.40
N GLU A 854 30.64 -16.37 10.21
CA GLU A 854 31.89 -17.05 9.83
C GLU A 854 31.65 -18.10 8.75
N LYS A 855 30.55 -18.86 8.85
CA LYS A 855 30.12 -19.80 7.82
C LYS A 855 29.76 -19.11 6.50
N ILE A 856 29.07 -17.97 6.55
CA ILE A 856 28.74 -17.21 5.34
C ILE A 856 30.00 -16.65 4.67
N LYS A 857 30.93 -16.07 5.44
CA LYS A 857 32.18 -15.53 4.89
C LYS A 857 33.03 -16.62 4.23
N ALA A 858 33.12 -17.81 4.82
CA ALA A 858 33.82 -18.94 4.24
C ALA A 858 33.18 -19.40 2.92
N ASN A 859 31.84 -19.48 2.86
CA ASN A 859 31.12 -19.90 1.66
C ASN A 859 31.18 -18.86 0.53
N ILE A 860 31.10 -17.56 0.85
CA ILE A 860 31.22 -16.46 -0.13
C ILE A 860 32.67 -16.36 -0.66
N ALA A 861 33.68 -16.56 0.20
CA ALA A 861 35.07 -16.60 -0.23
C ALA A 861 35.32 -17.76 -1.22
N ALA A 862 34.82 -18.96 -0.91
CA ALA A 862 34.91 -20.11 -1.80
C ALA A 862 34.13 -19.93 -3.12
N ALA A 863 32.99 -19.22 -3.09
CA ALA A 863 32.20 -18.88 -4.28
C ALA A 863 32.94 -17.88 -5.19
N ASN A 864 33.56 -16.85 -4.59
CA ASN A 864 34.34 -15.86 -5.33
C ASN A 864 35.59 -16.48 -5.96
N GLU A 865 36.29 -17.38 -5.28
CA GLU A 865 37.43 -18.11 -5.86
C GLU A 865 37.03 -18.95 -7.07
N LYS A 866 35.88 -19.65 -7.03
CA LYS A 866 35.36 -20.41 -8.17
C LYS A 866 34.93 -19.52 -9.34
N ALA A 867 34.24 -18.40 -9.09
CA ALA A 867 33.84 -17.46 -10.14
C ALA A 867 35.04 -16.81 -10.83
N THR A 868 36.08 -16.48 -10.05
CA THR A 868 37.34 -15.92 -10.57
C THR A 868 38.14 -16.96 -11.37
N ALA A 869 38.08 -18.24 -10.99
CA ALA A 869 38.71 -19.34 -11.72
C ALA A 869 38.01 -19.61 -13.07
N VAL A 870 36.68 -19.57 -13.12
CA VAL A 870 35.89 -19.75 -14.37
C VAL A 870 36.09 -18.57 -15.33
N GLN A 871 36.18 -17.34 -14.82
CA GLN A 871 36.51 -16.16 -15.65
C GLN A 871 37.95 -16.20 -16.19
N LYS A 872 38.92 -16.70 -15.41
CA LYS A 872 40.30 -16.90 -15.89
C LYS A 872 40.41 -18.02 -16.92
N ALA A 873 39.65 -19.11 -16.77
CA ALA A 873 39.60 -20.20 -17.75
C ALA A 873 39.00 -19.75 -19.08
N THR A 874 37.87 -19.03 -19.05
CA THR A 874 37.23 -18.49 -20.27
C THR A 874 38.01 -17.36 -20.94
N ALA A 875 38.79 -16.58 -20.18
CA ALA A 875 39.72 -15.59 -20.73
C ALA A 875 40.95 -16.25 -21.40
N ALA A 876 41.46 -17.35 -20.82
CA ALA A 876 42.56 -18.12 -21.41
C ALA A 876 42.14 -18.87 -22.68
N GLU A 877 40.91 -19.39 -22.74
CA GLU A 877 40.34 -20.02 -23.94
C GLU A 877 40.09 -19.01 -25.07
N LYS A 878 39.65 -17.79 -24.75
CA LYS A 878 39.52 -16.69 -25.72
C LYS A 878 40.87 -16.18 -26.22
N LEU A 879 41.91 -16.18 -25.37
CA LEU A 879 43.27 -15.80 -25.76
C LEU A 879 43.96 -16.89 -26.62
N ALA A 880 43.69 -18.17 -26.35
CA ALA A 880 44.19 -19.28 -27.16
C ALA A 880 43.53 -19.32 -28.56
N CYS A 881 42.23 -19.02 -28.64
CA CYS A 881 41.51 -18.94 -29.92
C CYS A 881 41.96 -17.74 -30.78
N SER A 882 42.41 -16.63 -30.18
CA SER A 882 42.89 -15.46 -30.93
C SER A 882 44.36 -15.57 -31.37
N LEU A 883 45.12 -16.52 -30.85
CA LEU A 883 46.53 -16.74 -31.21
C LEU A 883 46.70 -17.75 -32.36
N GLN A 884 45.72 -18.63 -32.58
CA GLN A 884 45.77 -19.65 -33.64
C GLN A 884 45.19 -19.21 -35.00
N ASN A 885 44.38 -18.15 -35.05
CA ASN A 885 43.78 -17.63 -36.29
C ASN A 885 44.20 -16.17 -36.57
N LYS A 886 45.50 -15.93 -36.74
CA LYS A 886 46.03 -14.59 -37.01
C LYS A 886 45.82 -14.09 -38.45
N ASP A 887 45.49 -14.96 -39.39
CA ASP A 887 45.50 -14.64 -40.83
C ASP A 887 44.12 -14.56 -41.52
N GLU A 888 42.98 -14.66 -40.79
CA GLU A 888 41.65 -14.66 -41.43
C GLU A 888 40.75 -13.43 -41.17
N CYS A 889 41.19 -12.41 -40.43
CA CYS A 889 40.33 -11.26 -40.09
C CYS A 889 40.84 -9.91 -40.61
N MET A 890 41.15 -9.84 -41.91
CA MET A 890 41.37 -8.59 -42.64
C MET A 890 40.44 -8.53 -43.85
N MET A 891 39.13 -8.47 -43.63
CA MET A 891 38.16 -7.98 -44.61
C MET A 891 36.90 -7.42 -43.92
N CYS A 892 36.51 -6.22 -44.36
CA CYS A 892 35.21 -5.56 -44.18
C CYS A 892 34.95 -4.76 -42.89
N SER A 893 35.61 -3.60 -42.81
CA SER A 893 34.93 -2.34 -42.46
C SER A 893 33.98 -1.93 -43.60
N GLY A 894 32.70 -1.74 -43.29
CA GLY A 894 31.64 -1.23 -44.16
C GLY A 894 30.36 -1.04 -43.38
#